data_AF-A0A135LQ39-F1
#
_entry.id   AF-A0A135LQ39-F1
#
_cell.length_a   1.000
_cell.length_b   1.000
_cell.length_c   1.000
_cell.angle_alpha   90.00
_cell.angle_beta   90.00
_cell.angle_gamma   90.00
#
_symmetry.space_group_name_H-M   'P 1'
#
loop_
_entity.id
_entity.type
_entity.pdbx_description
1 polymer ?
#
loop_
_entity_poly.entity_id
_entity_poly.type
_entity_poly.pdbx_seq_one_letter_code
_entity_poly.pdbx_strand_id
1 'polypeptide(L)'
;MDHKEAQNIKASVSPLPPVEKHHTPHFVLIPQPSTHPRDPLNWPPTRKYVILAQLNLADQEMLYHKTKLEESYANSAALAGMAAGPFFFAPISHLLGSSSVIFWCVLFTLVCQVWGAVMTEPGNYIAYVMSRLFAGFFGAVPTVLGPRIVTDLFFLHQRGRAFATLHMAFLFGTIAGPTFSGFVSAHSFFPVEFWWTVSLLGFTLICCFCFLEETGFDHECFESNPEIPVGILANRFATFFFGKKVVLPTTWKETVKIGITPFLIGMCPVTIIMGIFTLISFGFYVGVNALTPVWLQKPISEGGYGFSLEQNAAFTFCHLIGIVVVQFYGHLLNDRLPLALARRYNGGVWKPEYRLHVLWLPRVVINPIGLGIFGAALRYHLHYMVLVLAVFIVTVGSLASVPVTVNYVVECFTRYPAEAGIVLGAYRIVYGLTISFYINPWVEAVDVGWVYVQQHTLLDIITDIFPIYDNMEAIREAFEKCQAERRAALITYVTPGYPTISKTPGIMLSMQAGNADIIELGIPFTDPVNESPAIQQANVKAVENGVHIPHILQMINSARKQGLAVPVLLVGYLNPMRAYAYGEQKLLRYCKGAGVDGLIIVDVPSDDAVRFHDVCKSKGLSYIPLISSSTPNEHIKILCNIADSFMCIVARTGVSGTYEKPYECVGNLLYRVHACTGNPVPVAVGFGIGTQQNFVDIARLTEGIVIGSPIISILGNATLGTGAQKVKEYCLQVAGRTEDQIVITERKDRATEPLSPTTIYLSYDGAGDTEHTGVQSPRCP
;
A
#
# COMPACT_ATOMS: atom_id res chain seq x y z
N MET A 1 31.19 -38.64 -5.43
CA MET A 1 31.17 -39.56 -4.27
C MET A 1 30.86 -40.95 -4.80
N ASP A 2 31.76 -41.88 -4.52
CA ASP A 2 31.91 -43.15 -5.24
C ASP A 2 30.92 -44.21 -4.75
N HIS A 3 30.41 -45.04 -5.67
CA HIS A 3 29.25 -45.93 -5.47
C HIS A 3 29.49 -47.04 -4.41
N LYS A 4 30.73 -47.19 -3.93
CA LYS A 4 31.16 -48.13 -2.88
C LYS A 4 30.96 -47.60 -1.45
N GLU A 5 30.93 -46.29 -1.21
CA GLU A 5 30.64 -45.75 0.14
C GLU A 5 29.17 -45.93 0.54
N ALA A 6 28.26 -45.99 -0.44
CA ALA A 6 26.83 -46.20 -0.20
C ALA A 6 26.49 -47.63 0.27
N GLN A 7 27.35 -48.63 0.01
CA GLN A 7 27.13 -50.01 0.46
C GLN A 7 27.64 -50.26 1.88
N ASN A 8 28.70 -49.57 2.33
CA ASN A 8 29.20 -49.73 3.70
C ASN A 8 28.30 -49.07 4.77
N ILE A 9 27.48 -48.09 4.39
CA ILE A 9 26.50 -47.47 5.31
C ILE A 9 25.28 -48.38 5.56
N LYS A 10 25.00 -49.35 4.67
CA LYS A 10 23.90 -50.32 4.86
C LYS A 10 24.23 -51.46 5.83
N ALA A 11 25.51 -51.67 6.20
CA ALA A 11 25.93 -52.82 6.99
C ALA A 11 26.04 -52.56 8.50
N SER A 12 25.86 -51.33 8.98
CA SER A 12 25.99 -50.98 10.42
C SER A 12 24.68 -50.70 11.15
N VAL A 13 23.53 -50.91 10.50
CA VAL A 13 22.21 -50.79 11.15
C VAL A 13 21.82 -52.17 11.68
N SER A 14 22.01 -52.40 12.98
CA SER A 14 21.38 -53.51 13.68
C SER A 14 19.86 -53.40 13.58
N PRO A 15 19.13 -54.48 13.23
CA PRO A 15 17.68 -54.43 13.23
C PRO A 15 17.16 -54.27 14.66
N LEU A 16 16.34 -53.24 14.88
CA LEU A 16 15.57 -53.08 16.12
C LEU A 16 14.77 -54.37 16.38
N PRO A 17 14.67 -54.84 17.64
CA PRO A 17 13.91 -56.04 17.95
C PRO A 17 12.43 -55.85 17.60
N PRO A 18 11.71 -56.93 17.23
CA PRO A 18 10.31 -56.84 16.83
C PRO A 18 9.47 -56.32 18.00
N VAL A 19 8.74 -55.23 17.75
CA VAL A 19 7.84 -54.61 18.72
C VAL A 19 6.66 -55.55 18.96
N GLU A 20 6.58 -56.13 20.15
CA GLU A 20 5.40 -56.86 20.62
C GLU A 20 4.18 -55.93 20.64
N LYS A 21 3.08 -56.40 20.04
CA LYS A 21 1.78 -55.73 20.03
C LYS A 21 1.13 -55.80 21.41
N HIS A 22 1.57 -54.97 22.34
CA HIS A 22 0.80 -54.69 23.55
C HIS A 22 0.07 -53.33 23.42
N HIS A 23 -1.25 -53.41 23.34
CA HIS A 23 -2.18 -52.29 23.35
C HIS A 23 -2.20 -51.60 24.73
N THR A 24 -1.26 -50.69 24.93
CA THR A 24 -1.36 -49.56 25.85
C THR A 24 -0.91 -48.34 25.06
N PRO A 25 -1.63 -47.20 25.10
CA PRO A 25 -1.19 -45.99 24.42
C PRO A 25 0.02 -45.41 25.17
N HIS A 26 1.19 -46.03 25.01
CA HIS A 26 2.45 -45.45 25.45
C HIS A 26 2.72 -44.25 24.54
N PHE A 27 2.45 -43.05 25.06
CA PHE A 27 2.91 -41.81 24.46
C PHE A 27 4.44 -41.82 24.44
N VAL A 28 5.03 -42.12 23.29
CA VAL A 28 6.48 -42.06 23.11
C VAL A 28 6.87 -40.57 23.03
N LEU A 29 7.54 -40.09 24.07
CA LEU A 29 8.12 -38.74 24.10
C LEU A 29 9.35 -38.70 23.20
N ILE A 30 9.44 -37.67 22.36
CA ILE A 30 10.58 -37.45 21.47
C ILE A 30 11.09 -36.02 21.71
N PRO A 31 12.36 -35.83 22.12
CA PRO A 31 13.30 -36.85 22.60
C PRO A 31 12.84 -37.51 23.91
N GLN A 32 13.41 -38.67 24.25
CA GLN A 32 13.10 -39.34 25.52
C GLN A 32 13.82 -38.65 26.68
N PRO A 33 13.10 -38.30 27.76
CA PRO A 33 13.73 -37.69 28.93
C PRO A 33 14.61 -38.72 29.64
N SER A 34 15.78 -38.29 30.09
CA SER A 34 16.66 -39.09 30.93
C SER A 34 16.26 -39.01 32.40
N THR A 35 16.74 -39.95 33.21
CA THR A 35 16.60 -39.92 34.68
C THR A 35 17.57 -38.92 35.34
N HIS A 36 18.42 -38.24 34.56
CA HIS A 36 19.44 -37.35 35.08
C HIS A 36 18.79 -36.07 35.67
N PRO A 37 19.10 -35.68 36.93
CA PRO A 37 18.47 -34.51 37.57
C PRO A 37 18.68 -33.18 36.86
N ARG A 38 19.71 -33.09 36.00
CA ARG A 38 20.03 -31.87 35.22
C ARG A 38 19.43 -31.84 33.83
N ASP A 39 18.70 -32.87 33.42
CA ASP A 39 18.03 -32.90 32.12
C ASP A 39 17.04 -31.72 31.98
N PRO A 40 17.26 -30.78 31.04
CA PRO A 40 16.41 -29.61 30.87
C PRO A 40 14.96 -29.95 30.50
N LEU A 41 14.70 -31.13 29.94
CA LEU A 41 13.36 -31.62 29.64
C LEU A 41 12.52 -31.81 30.91
N ASN A 42 13.16 -32.12 32.05
CA ASN A 42 12.50 -32.36 33.33
C ASN A 42 12.23 -31.09 34.16
N TRP A 43 12.66 -29.90 33.70
CA TRP A 43 12.48 -28.65 34.46
C TRP A 43 11.01 -28.20 34.58
N PRO A 44 10.65 -27.48 35.66
CA PRO A 44 9.28 -26.97 35.83
C PRO A 44 8.94 -25.91 34.75
N PRO A 45 7.67 -25.83 34.30
CA PRO A 45 7.26 -24.94 33.20
C PRO A 45 7.59 -23.46 33.45
N THR A 46 7.42 -22.99 34.69
CA THR A 46 7.72 -21.59 35.08
C THR A 46 9.17 -21.23 34.78
N ARG A 47 10.12 -22.12 35.08
CA ARG A 47 11.55 -21.93 34.80
C ARG A 47 11.81 -21.86 33.29
N LYS A 48 11.19 -22.74 32.51
CA LYS A 48 11.35 -22.76 31.04
C LYS A 48 10.87 -21.46 30.40
N TYR A 49 9.71 -20.94 30.82
CA TYR A 49 9.17 -19.69 30.26
C TYR A 49 9.95 -18.44 30.69
N VAL A 50 10.50 -18.41 31.92
CA VAL A 50 11.37 -17.31 32.37
C VAL A 50 12.63 -17.21 31.50
N ILE A 51 13.24 -18.35 31.14
CA ILE A 51 14.40 -18.39 30.24
C ILE A 51 14.04 -17.83 28.85
N LEU A 52 12.87 -18.20 28.30
CA LEU A 52 12.44 -17.71 26.99
C LEU A 52 12.15 -16.20 26.96
N ALA A 53 11.63 -15.63 28.04
CA ALA A 53 11.27 -14.21 28.11
C ALA A 53 12.47 -13.26 28.06
N GLN A 54 13.68 -13.74 28.37
CA GLN A 54 14.89 -12.94 28.53
C GLN A 54 15.69 -12.69 27.24
N LEU A 55 15.31 -13.34 26.13
CA LEU A 55 16.06 -13.32 24.87
C LEU A 55 15.77 -12.11 23.97
N ASN A 56 15.25 -11.00 24.53
CA ASN A 56 14.65 -9.92 23.73
C ASN A 56 15.43 -8.61 23.81
N LEU A 57 15.49 -7.94 22.66
CA LEU A 57 16.17 -6.68 22.46
C LEU A 57 15.21 -5.68 21.82
N ALA A 58 15.39 -4.40 22.17
CA ALA A 58 14.56 -3.29 21.71
C ALA A 58 15.10 -2.72 20.40
N ASP A 59 14.20 -2.44 19.44
CA ASP A 59 14.50 -1.61 18.27
C ASP A 59 14.19 -0.13 18.56
N GLN A 60 14.85 0.75 17.81
CA GLN A 60 14.76 2.20 17.96
C GLN A 60 13.96 2.82 16.81
N GLU A 61 13.28 3.93 17.10
CA GLU A 61 12.83 4.90 16.11
C GLU A 61 13.62 6.22 16.23
N MET A 62 13.40 7.07 15.24
CA MET A 62 14.24 8.12 14.67
C MET A 62 14.08 9.52 15.31
N LEU A 63 15.19 10.27 15.49
CA LEU A 63 15.33 11.70 15.09
C LEU A 63 16.79 12.26 15.21
N TYR A 64 17.71 11.91 14.29
CA TYR A 64 18.97 12.69 14.16
C TYR A 64 18.76 13.81 13.14
N HIS A 65 19.08 15.07 13.46
CA HIS A 65 18.83 16.30 12.65
C HIS A 65 19.41 16.31 11.22
N LYS A 66 19.02 15.34 10.38
CA LYS A 66 19.54 15.00 9.06
C LYS A 66 18.36 14.65 8.15
N THR A 67 18.65 14.55 6.85
CA THR A 67 17.60 14.29 5.86
C THR A 67 16.97 12.91 6.06
N LYS A 68 15.69 12.74 5.68
CA LYS A 68 14.99 11.44 5.71
C LYS A 68 15.76 10.31 5.00
N LEU A 69 16.60 10.66 4.02
CA LEU A 69 17.45 9.72 3.28
C LEU A 69 18.64 9.23 4.11
N GLU A 70 19.36 10.13 4.78
CA GLU A 70 20.48 9.78 5.66
C GLU A 70 19.98 8.88 6.80
N GLU A 71 18.82 9.21 7.35
CA GLU A 71 18.21 8.44 8.42
C GLU A 71 17.92 6.98 8.00
N SER A 72 17.48 6.77 6.76
CA SER A 72 17.31 5.43 6.17
C SER A 72 18.62 4.63 6.12
N TYR A 73 19.78 5.28 5.95
CA TYR A 73 21.08 4.60 5.95
C TYR A 73 21.47 4.06 7.33
N ALA A 74 21.17 4.78 8.41
CA ALA A 74 21.43 4.31 9.77
C ALA A 74 20.62 3.05 10.11
N ASN A 75 19.34 3.01 9.72
CA ASN A 75 18.49 1.82 9.88
C ASN A 75 19.00 0.64 9.03
N SER A 76 19.44 0.93 7.80
CA SER A 76 19.98 -0.09 6.90
C SER A 76 21.29 -0.68 7.41
N ALA A 77 22.14 0.14 8.02
CA ALA A 77 23.36 -0.30 8.68
C ALA A 77 23.04 -1.23 9.87
N ALA A 78 22.06 -0.89 10.72
CA ALA A 78 21.62 -1.77 11.80
C ALA A 78 21.14 -3.14 11.30
N LEU A 79 20.28 -3.15 10.26
CA LEU A 79 19.77 -4.38 9.65
C LEU A 79 20.88 -5.23 9.00
N ALA A 80 21.87 -4.59 8.36
CA ALA A 80 23.04 -5.29 7.83
C ALA A 80 23.84 -5.97 8.95
N GLY A 81 24.01 -5.29 10.09
CA GLY A 81 24.58 -5.85 11.30
C GLY A 81 23.79 -7.08 11.77
N MET A 82 22.47 -6.96 11.89
CA MET A 82 21.58 -8.05 12.32
C MET A 82 21.64 -9.27 11.39
N ALA A 83 21.83 -9.07 10.09
CA ALA A 83 21.98 -10.16 9.13
C ALA A 83 23.34 -10.87 9.28
N ALA A 84 24.42 -10.14 9.53
CA ALA A 84 25.78 -10.69 9.58
C ALA A 84 26.11 -11.33 10.93
N GLY A 85 25.79 -10.67 12.03
CA GLY A 85 26.17 -11.06 13.40
C GLY A 85 25.95 -12.53 13.78
N PRO A 86 24.74 -13.07 13.54
CA PRO A 86 24.42 -14.47 13.78
C PRO A 86 25.40 -15.48 13.18
N PHE A 87 25.92 -15.22 11.97
CA PHE A 87 26.87 -16.12 11.30
C PHE A 87 28.24 -16.18 12.00
N PHE A 88 28.61 -15.13 12.76
CA PHE A 88 29.86 -15.10 13.51
C PHE A 88 29.71 -15.70 14.91
N PHE A 89 28.66 -15.33 15.64
CA PHE A 89 28.53 -15.68 17.06
C PHE A 89 27.81 -17.00 17.33
N ALA A 90 26.92 -17.44 16.44
CA ALA A 90 26.24 -18.71 16.66
C ALA A 90 27.19 -19.92 16.63
N PRO A 91 28.20 -20.01 15.73
CA PRO A 91 29.21 -21.07 15.81
C PRO A 91 30.02 -21.01 17.12
N ILE A 92 30.35 -19.81 17.60
CA ILE A 92 31.09 -19.60 18.85
C ILE A 92 30.29 -20.10 20.07
N SER A 93 28.96 -20.14 19.99
CA SER A 93 28.11 -20.70 21.05
C SER A 93 28.35 -22.19 21.32
N HIS A 94 28.95 -22.93 20.38
CA HIS A 94 29.36 -24.32 20.59
C HIS A 94 30.65 -24.44 21.43
N LEU A 95 31.47 -23.38 21.49
CA LEU A 95 32.71 -23.34 22.27
C LEU A 95 32.51 -22.75 23.66
N LEU A 96 31.71 -21.69 23.76
CA LEU A 96 31.53 -20.88 24.97
C LEU A 96 30.18 -21.12 25.67
N GLY A 97 29.26 -21.84 25.05
CA GLY A 97 27.89 -22.02 25.53
C GLY A 97 26.95 -20.96 24.98
N SER A 98 25.67 -21.33 24.82
CA SER A 98 24.64 -20.42 24.29
C SER A 98 24.39 -19.26 25.25
N SER A 99 24.39 -19.54 26.54
CA SER A 99 24.10 -18.54 27.58
C SER A 99 25.21 -17.49 27.71
N SER A 100 26.47 -17.91 27.62
CA SER A 100 27.62 -16.99 27.64
C SER A 100 27.57 -16.04 26.44
N VAL A 101 27.38 -16.60 25.23
CA VAL A 101 27.34 -15.78 24.00
C VAL A 101 26.18 -14.78 24.03
N ILE A 102 25.00 -15.19 24.47
CA ILE A 102 23.85 -14.28 24.63
C ILE A 102 24.19 -13.14 25.59
N PHE A 103 24.77 -13.44 26.76
CA PHE A 103 25.12 -12.43 27.75
C PHE A 103 26.12 -11.40 27.21
N TRP A 104 27.21 -11.84 26.58
CA TRP A 104 28.22 -10.95 26.01
C TRP A 104 27.70 -10.13 24.83
N CYS A 105 26.89 -10.73 23.96
CA CYS A 105 26.24 -10.00 22.88
C CYS A 105 25.30 -8.91 23.41
N VAL A 106 24.48 -9.19 24.43
CA VAL A 106 23.62 -8.18 25.07
C VAL A 106 24.46 -7.05 25.69
N LEU A 107 25.56 -7.38 26.37
CA LEU A 107 26.49 -6.38 26.92
C LEU A 107 27.10 -5.50 25.81
N PHE A 108 27.57 -6.09 24.71
CA PHE A 108 28.12 -5.33 23.59
C PHE A 108 27.07 -4.48 22.89
N THR A 109 25.83 -4.97 22.75
CA THR A 109 24.71 -4.14 22.29
C THR A 109 24.48 -2.95 23.22
N LEU A 110 24.50 -3.15 24.55
CA LEU A 110 24.38 -2.06 25.53
C LEU A 110 25.50 -1.03 25.38
N VAL A 111 26.75 -1.47 25.21
CA VAL A 111 27.89 -0.56 24.96
C VAL A 111 27.70 0.22 23.65
N CYS A 112 27.21 -0.42 22.60
CA CYS A 112 26.92 0.26 21.33
C CYS A 112 25.77 1.27 21.47
N GLN A 113 24.77 0.99 22.31
CA GLN A 113 23.69 1.96 22.59
C GLN A 113 24.18 3.16 23.41
N VAL A 114 25.06 2.95 24.40
CA VAL A 114 25.73 4.05 25.11
C VAL A 114 26.60 4.86 24.14
N TRP A 115 27.31 4.19 23.23
CA TRP A 115 28.08 4.86 22.18
C TRP A 115 27.16 5.76 21.33
N GLY A 116 26.05 5.22 20.82
CA GLY A 116 25.06 6.01 20.07
C GLY A 116 24.49 7.18 20.86
N ALA A 117 24.20 7.00 22.16
CA ALA A 117 23.64 8.03 23.04
C ALA A 117 24.52 9.28 23.18
N VAL A 118 25.84 9.10 23.11
CA VAL A 118 26.83 10.17 23.31
C VAL A 118 27.20 10.85 21.98
N MET A 119 26.83 10.27 20.83
CA MET A 119 27.12 10.83 19.51
C MET A 119 26.07 11.89 19.10
N THR A 120 26.08 13.04 19.77
CA THR A 120 25.07 14.11 19.56
C THR A 120 25.54 15.29 18.71
N GLU A 121 26.84 15.40 18.42
CA GLU A 121 27.41 16.54 17.69
C GLU A 121 27.26 16.38 16.16
N PRO A 122 27.05 17.47 15.39
CA PRO A 122 26.81 17.40 13.94
C PRO A 122 27.86 16.61 13.11
N GLY A 123 29.11 16.52 13.58
CA GLY A 123 30.19 15.75 12.95
C GLY A 123 30.18 14.24 13.25
N ASN A 124 29.38 13.78 14.21
CA ASN A 124 29.40 12.41 14.72
C ASN A 124 28.50 11.43 13.95
N TYR A 125 27.91 11.85 12.83
CA TYR A 125 26.95 11.03 12.08
C TYR A 125 27.51 9.66 11.67
N ILE A 126 28.77 9.59 11.20
CA ILE A 126 29.39 8.31 10.82
C ILE A 126 29.59 7.40 12.04
N ALA A 127 30.06 7.97 13.16
CA ALA A 127 30.23 7.23 14.41
C ALA A 127 28.88 6.71 14.94
N TYR A 128 27.82 7.52 14.81
CA TYR A 128 26.45 7.12 15.08
C TYR A 128 26.00 5.94 14.21
N VAL A 129 26.15 6.02 12.88
CA VAL A 129 25.81 4.92 11.96
C VAL A 129 26.59 3.64 12.28
N MET A 130 27.88 3.75 12.64
CA MET A 130 28.69 2.60 13.07
C MET A 130 28.18 1.99 14.38
N SER A 131 27.77 2.81 15.35
CA SER A 131 27.18 2.32 16.59
C SER A 131 25.92 1.49 16.31
N ARG A 132 25.09 1.89 15.33
CA ARG A 132 23.90 1.17 14.88
C ARG A 132 24.23 -0.16 14.21
N LEU A 133 25.22 -0.17 13.31
CA LEU A 133 25.72 -1.39 12.66
C LEU A 133 26.15 -2.43 13.70
N PHE A 134 27.01 -2.04 14.65
CA PHE A 134 27.51 -2.96 15.67
C PHE A 134 26.45 -3.36 16.70
N ALA A 135 25.55 -2.45 17.08
CA ALA A 135 24.41 -2.80 17.93
C ALA A 135 23.55 -3.90 17.30
N GLY A 136 23.29 -3.82 15.99
CA GLY A 136 22.60 -4.87 15.22
C GLY A 136 23.41 -6.17 15.13
N PHE A 137 24.73 -6.05 14.89
CA PHE A 137 25.67 -7.18 14.80
C PHE A 137 25.69 -8.05 16.07
N PHE A 138 25.64 -7.44 17.25
CA PHE A 138 25.52 -8.19 18.50
C PHE A 138 24.06 -8.53 18.84
N GLY A 139 23.13 -7.62 18.52
CA GLY A 139 21.75 -7.71 18.96
C GLY A 139 20.90 -8.79 18.26
N ALA A 140 21.27 -9.26 17.07
CA ALA A 140 20.50 -10.35 16.45
C ALA A 140 20.80 -11.73 17.05
N VAL A 141 21.91 -11.90 17.77
CA VAL A 141 22.41 -13.21 18.20
C VAL A 141 21.45 -13.96 19.14
N PRO A 142 20.83 -13.33 20.16
CA PRO A 142 19.87 -14.02 21.03
C PRO A 142 18.68 -14.63 20.27
N THR A 143 18.27 -14.00 19.17
CA THR A 143 17.12 -14.44 18.37
C THR A 143 17.37 -15.75 17.63
N VAL A 144 18.62 -16.01 17.22
CA VAL A 144 18.99 -17.23 16.48
C VAL A 144 19.44 -18.37 17.40
N LEU A 145 19.87 -18.06 18.63
CA LEU A 145 20.18 -19.05 19.64
C LEU A 145 18.94 -19.52 20.42
N GLY A 146 17.87 -18.71 20.43
CA GLY A 146 16.58 -19.09 21.03
C GLY A 146 15.98 -20.40 20.50
N PRO A 147 15.95 -20.68 19.18
CA PRO A 147 15.54 -21.96 18.63
C PRO A 147 16.25 -23.18 19.25
N ARG A 148 17.56 -23.08 19.48
CA ARG A 148 18.35 -24.14 20.14
C ARG A 148 17.90 -24.35 21.58
N ILE A 149 17.76 -23.26 22.33
CA ILE A 149 17.24 -23.30 23.71
C ILE A 149 15.85 -23.93 23.76
N VAL A 150 14.96 -23.62 22.80
CA VAL A 150 13.63 -24.22 22.70
C VAL A 150 13.72 -25.73 22.43
N THR A 151 14.60 -26.18 21.55
CA THR A 151 14.75 -27.61 21.25
C THR A 151 15.30 -28.40 22.42
N ASP A 152 16.16 -27.80 23.23
CA ASP A 152 16.74 -28.40 24.44
C ASP A 152 15.71 -28.47 25.59
N LEU A 153 14.85 -27.46 25.73
CA LEU A 153 13.91 -27.36 26.85
C LEU A 153 12.58 -28.10 26.64
N PHE A 154 12.11 -28.25 25.40
CA PHE A 154 10.74 -28.71 25.11
C PHE A 154 10.68 -29.96 24.23
N PHE A 155 9.79 -30.88 24.61
CA PHE A 155 9.39 -32.03 23.79
C PHE A 155 8.78 -31.60 22.47
N LEU A 156 8.95 -32.43 21.43
CA LEU A 156 8.50 -32.16 20.06
C LEU A 156 7.06 -31.64 19.96
N HIS A 157 6.13 -32.23 20.70
CA HIS A 157 4.71 -31.88 20.68
C HIS A 157 4.35 -30.55 21.38
N GLN A 158 5.31 -29.91 22.06
CA GLN A 158 5.14 -28.62 22.77
C GLN A 158 5.93 -27.49 22.10
N ARG A 159 6.76 -27.82 21.10
CA ARG A 159 7.68 -26.86 20.48
C ARG A 159 6.93 -25.73 19.76
N GLY A 160 5.77 -25.98 19.16
CA GLY A 160 5.02 -24.95 18.44
C GLY A 160 4.60 -23.77 19.32
N ARG A 161 4.15 -24.05 20.54
CA ARG A 161 3.83 -23.04 21.56
C ARG A 161 5.07 -22.30 22.08
N ALA A 162 6.17 -23.03 22.29
CA ALA A 162 7.42 -22.44 22.76
C ALA A 162 8.03 -21.49 21.72
N PHE A 163 8.08 -21.90 20.45
CA PHE A 163 8.53 -21.08 19.33
C PHE A 163 7.67 -19.82 19.13
N ALA A 164 6.34 -19.96 19.26
CA ALA A 164 5.43 -18.81 19.22
C ALA A 164 5.78 -17.79 20.32
N THR A 165 5.93 -18.27 21.56
CA THR A 165 6.22 -17.41 22.71
C THR A 165 7.56 -16.69 22.55
N LEU A 166 8.61 -17.42 22.12
CA LEU A 166 9.92 -16.85 21.84
C LEU A 166 9.85 -15.73 20.79
N HIS A 167 9.23 -16.00 19.64
CA HIS A 167 9.17 -15.04 18.54
C HIS A 167 8.25 -13.84 18.86
N MET A 168 7.15 -14.05 19.58
CA MET A 168 6.26 -12.95 19.96
C MET A 168 6.93 -12.01 20.98
N ALA A 169 7.72 -12.54 21.91
CA ALA A 169 8.47 -11.70 22.83
C ALA A 169 9.49 -10.82 22.07
N PHE A 170 10.11 -11.36 21.01
CA PHE A 170 11.02 -10.60 20.15
C PHE A 170 10.26 -9.52 19.37
N LEU A 171 9.17 -9.90 18.68
CA LEU A 171 8.38 -8.97 17.87
C LEU A 171 7.70 -7.88 18.70
N PHE A 172 7.35 -8.19 19.97
CA PHE A 172 6.88 -7.20 20.91
C PHE A 172 7.96 -6.14 21.18
N GLY A 173 9.21 -6.55 21.42
CA GLY A 173 10.33 -5.61 21.60
C GLY A 173 10.57 -4.71 20.38
N THR A 174 10.45 -5.26 19.17
CA THR A 174 10.67 -4.49 17.92
C THR A 174 9.58 -3.45 17.64
N ILE A 175 8.38 -3.60 18.22
CA ILE A 175 7.27 -2.66 18.02
C ILE A 175 7.14 -1.73 19.22
N ALA A 176 7.21 -2.26 20.43
CA ALA A 176 7.11 -1.48 21.67
C ALA A 176 8.23 -0.45 21.78
N GLY A 177 9.45 -0.79 21.35
CA GLY A 177 10.59 0.13 21.33
C GLY A 177 10.28 1.43 20.58
N PRO A 178 9.95 1.34 19.28
CA PRO A 178 9.46 2.46 18.48
C PRO A 178 8.25 3.19 19.08
N THR A 179 7.21 2.46 19.49
CA THR A 179 5.99 3.05 20.07
C THR A 179 6.29 3.96 21.25
N PHE A 180 7.05 3.48 22.23
CA PHE A 180 7.39 4.25 23.42
C PHE A 180 8.40 5.37 23.11
N SER A 181 9.34 5.11 22.19
CA SER A 181 10.29 6.13 21.74
C SER A 181 9.55 7.31 21.12
N GLY A 182 8.57 7.09 20.24
CA GLY A 182 7.79 8.17 19.61
C GLY A 182 7.06 9.09 20.60
N PHE A 183 6.56 8.56 21.74
CA PHE A 183 5.99 9.40 22.80
C PHE A 183 7.05 10.21 23.56
N VAL A 184 8.22 9.61 23.80
CA VAL A 184 9.35 10.29 24.42
C VAL A 184 9.87 11.41 23.51
N SER A 185 10.06 11.13 22.21
CA SER A 185 10.54 12.08 21.18
C SER A 185 9.62 13.29 21.03
N ALA A 186 8.31 13.12 21.27
CA ALA A 186 7.37 14.23 21.19
C ALA A 186 7.60 15.30 22.28
N HIS A 187 8.23 14.94 23.40
CA HIS A 187 8.36 15.81 24.58
C HIS A 187 9.81 15.99 25.07
N SER A 188 10.76 15.21 24.56
CA SER A 188 12.13 15.11 25.09
C SER A 188 13.19 15.29 24.01
N PHE A 189 14.43 15.58 24.44
CA PHE A 189 15.59 15.69 23.55
C PHE A 189 16.03 14.30 23.07
N PHE A 190 16.44 14.19 21.79
CA PHE A 190 16.80 12.94 21.10
C PHE A 190 17.65 11.92 21.91
N PRO A 191 18.69 12.30 22.66
CA PRO A 191 19.52 11.36 23.41
C PRO A 191 18.76 10.57 24.49
N VAL A 192 17.65 11.10 25.01
CA VAL A 192 16.81 10.42 26.01
C VAL A 192 16.28 9.09 25.48
N GLU A 193 16.09 8.97 24.16
CA GLU A 193 15.70 7.74 23.47
C GLU A 193 16.74 6.62 23.61
N PHE A 194 18.03 6.96 23.69
CA PHE A 194 19.07 5.97 23.91
C PHE A 194 19.16 5.59 25.39
N TRP A 195 18.99 6.55 26.30
CA TRP A 195 19.12 6.29 27.73
C TRP A 195 18.02 5.36 28.28
N TRP A 196 16.79 5.45 27.76
CA TRP A 196 15.73 4.51 28.18
C TRP A 196 16.01 3.09 27.66
N THR A 197 16.48 2.94 26.41
CA THR A 197 16.86 1.62 25.86
C THR A 197 18.09 1.03 26.56
N VAL A 198 19.09 1.85 26.91
CA VAL A 198 20.23 1.43 27.76
C VAL A 198 19.75 0.90 29.10
N SER A 199 18.76 1.56 29.71
CA SER A 199 18.18 1.13 30.99
C SER A 199 17.49 -0.24 30.88
N LEU A 200 16.70 -0.44 29.81
CA LEU A 200 16.08 -1.75 29.53
C LEU A 200 17.10 -2.84 29.24
N LEU A 201 18.13 -2.56 28.44
CA LEU A 201 19.21 -3.51 28.17
C LEU A 201 19.99 -3.87 29.43
N GLY A 202 20.22 -2.89 30.32
CA GLY A 202 20.85 -3.12 31.62
C GLY A 202 20.01 -4.04 32.49
N PHE A 203 18.70 -3.82 32.53
CA PHE A 203 17.76 -4.71 33.22
C PHE A 203 17.75 -6.12 32.62
N THR A 204 17.73 -6.25 31.28
CA THR A 204 17.83 -7.54 30.59
C THR A 204 19.14 -8.25 30.91
N LEU A 205 20.26 -7.53 30.95
CA LEU A 205 21.57 -8.09 31.31
C LEU A 205 21.58 -8.66 32.74
N ILE A 206 20.97 -7.93 33.69
CA ILE A 206 20.79 -8.41 35.08
C ILE A 206 19.91 -9.67 35.09
N CYS A 207 18.80 -9.65 34.35
CA CYS A 207 17.91 -10.81 34.26
C CYS A 207 18.62 -12.03 33.68
N CYS A 208 19.37 -11.87 32.58
CA CYS A 208 20.20 -12.92 32.01
C CYS A 208 21.16 -13.48 33.05
N PHE A 209 21.91 -12.63 33.76
CA PHE A 209 22.84 -13.10 34.79
C PHE A 209 22.14 -13.86 35.93
N CYS A 210 20.96 -13.41 36.35
CA CYS A 210 20.22 -14.01 37.46
C CYS A 210 19.53 -15.33 37.10
N PHE A 211 19.05 -15.48 35.87
CA PHE A 211 18.07 -16.51 35.52
C PHE A 211 18.42 -17.36 34.28
N LEU A 212 19.21 -16.85 33.33
CA LEU A 212 19.58 -17.60 32.12
C LEU A 212 20.58 -18.70 32.47
N GLU A 213 20.33 -19.93 32.03
CA GLU A 213 21.16 -21.10 32.32
C GLU A 213 21.56 -21.81 31.04
N GLU A 214 22.72 -22.47 31.06
CA GLU A 214 23.16 -23.27 29.92
C GLU A 214 22.26 -24.51 29.76
N THR A 215 21.74 -24.71 28.55
CA THR A 215 20.75 -25.76 28.23
C THR A 215 21.36 -26.92 27.46
N GLY A 216 22.59 -26.81 26.98
CA GLY A 216 23.24 -27.87 26.21
C GLY A 216 23.37 -29.15 27.03
N PHE A 217 22.77 -30.24 26.53
CA PHE A 217 22.81 -31.55 27.17
C PHE A 217 22.82 -32.64 26.09
N ASP A 218 23.77 -33.57 26.17
CA ASP A 218 23.90 -34.71 25.27
C ASP A 218 23.06 -35.88 25.81
N HIS A 219 21.98 -36.21 25.10
CA HIS A 219 21.07 -37.31 25.43
C HIS A 219 21.52 -38.66 24.86
N GLU A 220 22.51 -38.69 23.96
CA GLU A 220 23.05 -39.93 23.38
C GLU A 220 24.25 -40.43 24.19
N CYS A 221 25.11 -39.52 24.67
CA CYS A 221 26.29 -39.85 25.46
C CYS A 221 26.27 -39.13 26.81
N PHE A 222 25.70 -39.75 27.85
CA PHE A 222 25.56 -39.11 29.16
C PHE A 222 26.90 -38.75 29.81
N GLU A 223 27.94 -39.54 29.57
CA GLU A 223 29.29 -39.34 30.14
C GLU A 223 30.03 -38.13 29.55
N SER A 224 29.59 -37.61 28.40
CA SER A 224 30.18 -36.41 27.77
C SER A 224 29.72 -35.10 28.44
N ASN A 225 28.67 -35.16 29.28
CA ASN A 225 28.06 -33.99 29.88
C ASN A 225 28.92 -33.42 31.03
N PRO A 226 29.18 -32.10 31.05
CA PRO A 226 30.04 -31.48 32.05
C PRO A 226 29.37 -31.36 33.43
N GLU A 227 30.18 -31.46 34.50
CA GLU A 227 29.72 -31.22 35.87
C GLU A 227 29.69 -29.73 36.22
N ILE A 228 28.48 -29.19 36.40
CA ILE A 228 28.26 -27.79 36.80
C ILE A 228 28.67 -27.57 38.27
N PRO A 229 29.41 -26.48 38.60
CA PRO A 229 29.80 -26.15 39.97
C PRO A 229 28.62 -26.01 40.93
N VAL A 230 28.80 -26.46 42.18
CA VAL A 230 27.79 -26.35 43.23
C VAL A 230 27.85 -24.96 43.85
N GLY A 231 26.75 -24.20 43.77
CA GLY A 231 26.60 -22.84 44.30
C GLY A 231 26.21 -21.82 43.24
N ILE A 232 25.27 -20.92 43.58
CA ILE A 232 24.68 -19.97 42.62
C ILE A 232 25.75 -19.12 41.95
N LEU A 233 26.61 -18.46 42.73
CA LEU A 233 27.65 -17.57 42.18
C LEU A 233 28.68 -18.33 41.34
N ALA A 234 29.16 -19.47 41.84
CA ALA A 234 30.16 -20.29 41.14
C ALA A 234 29.62 -20.82 39.80
N ASN A 235 28.34 -21.22 39.76
CA ASN A 235 27.66 -21.61 38.53
C ASN A 235 27.52 -20.42 37.56
N ARG A 236 27.07 -19.24 38.03
CA ARG A 236 26.96 -18.04 37.18
C ARG A 236 28.30 -17.63 36.58
N PHE A 237 29.37 -17.63 37.37
CA PHE A 237 30.71 -17.35 36.87
C PHE A 237 31.17 -18.39 35.84
N ALA A 238 30.90 -19.67 36.07
CA ALA A 238 31.25 -20.73 35.12
C ALA A 238 30.41 -20.73 33.84
N THR A 239 29.18 -20.20 33.90
CA THR A 239 28.26 -20.11 32.76
C THR A 239 28.54 -18.90 31.88
N PHE A 240 28.79 -17.72 32.46
CA PHE A 240 28.87 -16.48 31.69
C PHE A 240 30.29 -16.04 31.35
N PHE A 241 31.25 -16.27 32.24
CA PHE A 241 32.64 -15.85 32.00
C PHE A 241 33.42 -16.95 31.30
N PHE A 242 34.44 -16.55 30.53
CA PHE A 242 35.18 -17.43 29.62
C PHE A 242 35.62 -18.74 30.30
N GLY A 243 35.14 -19.87 29.79
CA GLY A 243 35.45 -21.20 30.29
C GLY A 243 34.65 -22.29 29.59
N LYS A 244 35.16 -23.53 29.61
CA LYS A 244 34.49 -24.72 29.03
C LYS A 244 33.82 -25.62 30.08
N LYS A 245 33.72 -25.14 31.33
CA LYS A 245 33.35 -25.98 32.49
C LYS A 245 31.90 -26.45 32.48
N VAL A 246 31.02 -25.79 31.74
CA VAL A 246 29.58 -26.10 31.69
C VAL A 246 29.09 -26.38 30.27
N VAL A 247 30.00 -26.44 29.29
CA VAL A 247 29.69 -26.59 27.86
C VAL A 247 30.16 -27.97 27.41
N LEU A 248 29.39 -28.60 26.51
CA LEU A 248 29.79 -29.86 25.89
C LEU A 248 31.16 -29.71 25.18
N PRO A 249 32.05 -30.70 25.31
CA PRO A 249 33.39 -30.60 24.74
C PRO A 249 33.32 -30.61 23.21
N THR A 250 33.70 -29.49 22.59
CA THR A 250 33.81 -29.33 21.14
C THR A 250 35.20 -28.86 20.73
N THR A 251 35.64 -29.28 19.55
CA THR A 251 36.93 -28.86 18.98
C THR A 251 36.77 -27.63 18.07
N TRP A 252 37.86 -26.87 17.90
CA TRP A 252 37.87 -25.73 16.97
C TRP A 252 37.57 -26.17 15.53
N LYS A 253 38.05 -27.35 15.11
CA LYS A 253 37.79 -27.90 13.78
C LYS A 253 36.29 -28.17 13.55
N GLU A 254 35.61 -28.72 14.55
CA GLU A 254 34.16 -28.93 14.50
C GLU A 254 33.41 -27.61 14.49
N THR A 255 33.85 -26.62 15.26
CA THR A 255 33.24 -25.29 15.27
C THR A 255 33.31 -24.60 13.91
N VAL A 256 34.46 -24.68 13.23
CA VAL A 256 34.62 -24.16 11.86
C VAL A 256 33.68 -24.90 10.89
N LYS A 257 33.55 -26.22 11.03
CA LYS A 257 32.62 -27.02 10.21
C LYS A 257 31.16 -26.62 10.45
N ILE A 258 30.79 -26.37 11.70
CA ILE A 258 29.47 -25.86 12.07
C ILE A 258 29.23 -24.47 11.45
N GLY A 259 30.24 -23.60 11.43
CA GLY A 259 30.15 -22.29 10.78
C GLY A 259 29.83 -22.32 9.28
N ILE A 260 30.15 -23.41 8.58
CA ILE A 260 29.81 -23.61 7.16
C ILE A 260 28.38 -24.16 6.99
N THR A 261 27.84 -24.81 8.03
CA THR A 261 26.56 -25.53 7.98
C THR A 261 25.36 -24.64 7.61
N PRO A 262 25.23 -23.38 8.07
CA PRO A 262 24.17 -22.47 7.60
C PRO A 262 24.13 -22.31 6.07
N PHE A 263 25.28 -22.24 5.40
CA PHE A 263 25.32 -22.12 3.93
C PHE A 263 24.79 -23.38 3.25
N LEU A 264 25.13 -24.56 3.77
CA LEU A 264 24.61 -25.83 3.26
C LEU A 264 23.10 -25.96 3.49
N ILE A 265 22.63 -25.62 4.69
CA ILE A 265 21.19 -25.60 5.03
C ILE A 265 20.44 -24.61 4.13
N GLY A 266 21.01 -23.44 3.87
CA GLY A 266 20.41 -22.42 3.00
C GLY A 266 20.30 -22.84 1.54
N MET A 267 21.15 -23.72 1.05
CA MET A 267 21.05 -24.27 -0.31
C MET A 267 20.09 -25.46 -0.43
N CYS A 268 19.57 -25.99 0.68
CA CYS A 268 18.60 -27.08 0.63
C CYS A 268 17.26 -26.59 0.04
N PRO A 269 16.61 -27.36 -0.87
CA PRO A 269 15.35 -26.95 -1.50
C PRO A 269 14.25 -26.58 -0.49
N VAL A 270 14.12 -27.34 0.59
CA VAL A 270 13.13 -27.09 1.65
C VAL A 270 13.37 -25.72 2.29
N THR A 271 14.62 -25.39 2.61
CA THR A 271 14.99 -24.10 3.20
C THR A 271 14.82 -22.95 2.21
N ILE A 272 15.15 -23.15 0.93
CA ILE A 272 14.94 -22.12 -0.11
C ILE A 272 13.45 -21.80 -0.24
N ILE A 273 12.59 -22.80 -0.35
CA ILE A 273 11.14 -22.61 -0.49
C ILE A 273 10.58 -21.89 0.74
N MET A 274 10.91 -22.37 1.95
CA MET A 274 10.43 -21.77 3.19
C MET A 274 11.06 -20.40 3.49
N GLY A 275 12.31 -20.22 3.09
CA GLY A 275 13.07 -18.98 3.19
C GLY A 275 12.45 -17.91 2.29
N ILE A 276 12.21 -18.21 1.01
CA ILE A 276 11.52 -17.32 0.07
C ILE A 276 10.10 -17.00 0.56
N PHE A 277 9.37 -18.01 1.03
CA PHE A 277 8.05 -17.79 1.61
C PHE A 277 8.10 -16.84 2.81
N THR A 278 9.03 -17.05 3.74
CA THR A 278 9.20 -16.19 4.94
C THR A 278 9.65 -14.79 4.55
N LEU A 279 10.56 -14.70 3.58
CA LEU A 279 11.08 -13.47 2.99
C LEU A 279 9.92 -12.62 2.47
N ILE A 280 9.10 -13.15 1.55
CA ILE A 280 7.95 -12.44 0.98
C ILE A 280 6.93 -12.13 2.07
N SER A 281 6.66 -13.09 2.96
CA SER A 281 5.61 -12.94 3.97
C SER A 281 5.91 -11.86 4.97
N PHE A 282 7.15 -11.78 5.45
CA PHE A 282 7.55 -10.82 6.44
C PHE A 282 7.89 -9.46 5.85
N GLY A 283 8.50 -9.38 4.65
CA GLY A 283 8.92 -8.07 4.15
C GLY A 283 7.79 -7.18 3.67
N PHE A 284 6.64 -7.70 3.21
CA PHE A 284 5.47 -6.84 3.00
C PHE A 284 4.98 -6.23 4.32
N TYR A 285 5.02 -6.99 5.42
CA TYR A 285 4.74 -6.45 6.74
C TYR A 285 5.76 -5.39 7.16
N VAL A 286 7.06 -5.60 6.92
CA VAL A 286 8.10 -4.58 7.17
C VAL A 286 7.83 -3.32 6.35
N GLY A 287 7.49 -3.45 5.06
CA GLY A 287 7.14 -2.32 4.20
C GLY A 287 5.93 -1.54 4.70
N VAL A 288 4.84 -2.24 5.06
CA VAL A 288 3.66 -1.62 5.68
C VAL A 288 4.04 -0.89 6.97
N ASN A 289 4.77 -1.55 7.87
CA ASN A 289 5.18 -0.97 9.15
C ASN A 289 6.10 0.26 8.98
N ALA A 290 7.08 0.19 8.09
CA ALA A 290 8.05 1.27 7.88
C ALA A 290 7.46 2.50 7.19
N LEU A 291 6.49 2.31 6.28
CA LEU A 291 5.94 3.41 5.48
C LEU A 291 4.66 4.01 6.06
N THR A 292 3.92 3.26 6.87
CA THR A 292 2.70 3.77 7.53
C THR A 292 2.97 5.08 8.29
N PRO A 293 4.03 5.20 9.11
CA PRO A 293 4.40 6.47 9.72
C PRO A 293 4.61 7.60 8.73
N VAL A 294 5.28 7.32 7.61
CA VAL A 294 5.59 8.30 6.57
C VAL A 294 4.30 8.82 5.93
N TRP A 295 3.34 7.93 5.64
CA TRP A 295 2.05 8.31 5.06
C TRP A 295 1.13 9.01 6.07
N LEU A 296 1.16 8.59 7.34
CA LEU A 296 0.36 9.22 8.39
C LEU A 296 0.83 10.65 8.68
N GLN A 297 2.14 10.87 8.83
CA GLN A 297 2.70 12.19 9.16
C GLN A 297 2.71 13.15 7.96
N LYS A 298 2.64 12.63 6.73
CA LYS A 298 2.63 13.47 5.53
C LYS A 298 1.47 14.48 5.59
N PRO A 299 1.67 15.75 5.20
CA PRO A 299 0.61 16.76 5.23
C PRO A 299 -0.59 16.35 4.39
N ILE A 300 -1.80 16.73 4.83
CA ILE A 300 -3.05 16.47 4.10
C ILE A 300 -2.98 17.08 2.67
N SER A 301 -2.29 18.21 2.51
CA SER A 301 -2.06 18.88 1.22
C SER A 301 -1.25 18.06 0.22
N GLU A 302 -0.50 17.06 0.66
CA GLU A 302 0.29 16.16 -0.18
C GLU A 302 -0.27 14.73 -0.22
N GLY A 303 -1.50 14.54 0.28
CA GLY A 303 -2.18 13.24 0.33
C GLY A 303 -1.77 12.36 1.51
N GLY A 304 -1.32 12.93 2.62
CA GLY A 304 -1.16 12.20 3.88
C GLY A 304 -2.33 12.40 4.86
N TYR A 305 -2.17 11.93 6.09
CA TYR A 305 -3.19 12.06 7.15
C TYR A 305 -2.92 13.20 8.14
N GLY A 306 -1.76 13.87 8.04
CA GLY A 306 -1.41 15.01 8.91
C GLY A 306 -1.21 14.66 10.38
N PHE A 307 -0.81 13.44 10.70
CA PHE A 307 -0.63 13.01 12.09
C PHE A 307 0.59 13.67 12.74
N SER A 308 0.45 14.05 14.00
CA SER A 308 1.57 14.38 14.88
C SER A 308 2.39 13.14 15.25
N LEU A 309 3.60 13.35 15.79
CA LEU A 309 4.44 12.27 16.31
C LEU A 309 3.71 11.41 17.37
N GLU A 310 2.97 12.05 18.27
CA GLU A 310 2.18 11.34 19.30
C GLU A 310 1.04 10.51 18.71
N GLN A 311 0.32 11.06 17.74
CA GLN A 311 -0.76 10.32 17.06
C GLN A 311 -0.21 9.13 16.27
N ASN A 312 0.97 9.31 15.67
CA ASN A 312 1.67 8.23 14.99
C ASN A 312 2.12 7.14 15.98
N ALA A 313 2.71 7.51 17.12
CA ALA A 313 3.03 6.57 18.19
C ALA A 313 1.77 5.84 18.70
N ALA A 314 0.66 6.56 18.91
CA ALA A 314 -0.61 5.98 19.30
C ALA A 314 -1.17 4.98 18.25
N PHE A 315 -0.96 5.25 16.95
CA PHE A 315 -1.37 4.36 15.88
C PHE A 315 -0.70 2.99 15.99
N THR A 316 0.59 2.93 16.39
CA THR A 316 1.34 1.68 16.49
C THR A 316 0.80 0.70 17.55
N PHE A 317 -0.07 1.13 18.48
CA PHE A 317 -0.76 0.20 19.40
C PHE A 317 -1.59 -0.85 18.67
N CYS A 318 -2.05 -0.60 17.44
CA CYS A 318 -2.73 -1.62 16.64
C CYS A 318 -1.84 -2.84 16.38
N HIS A 319 -0.54 -2.64 16.22
CA HIS A 319 0.42 -3.72 16.08
C HIS A 319 0.59 -4.51 17.39
N LEU A 320 0.64 -3.82 18.53
CA LEU A 320 0.75 -4.46 19.85
C LEU A 320 -0.47 -5.35 20.14
N ILE A 321 -1.67 -4.86 19.83
CA ILE A 321 -2.91 -5.66 19.92
C ILE A 321 -2.84 -6.84 18.95
N GLY A 322 -2.34 -6.63 17.73
CA GLY A 322 -2.09 -7.69 16.75
C GLY A 322 -1.18 -8.79 17.29
N ILE A 323 -0.05 -8.44 17.92
CA ILE A 323 0.87 -9.41 18.54
C ILE A 323 0.18 -10.22 19.63
N VAL A 324 -0.65 -9.60 20.48
CA VAL A 324 -1.42 -10.31 21.50
C VAL A 324 -2.35 -11.36 20.86
N VAL A 325 -3.06 -10.98 19.80
CA VAL A 325 -3.92 -11.91 19.04
C VAL A 325 -3.11 -13.05 18.43
N VAL A 326 -1.94 -12.77 17.87
CA VAL A 326 -1.05 -13.80 17.33
C VAL A 326 -0.54 -14.74 18.43
N GLN A 327 -0.25 -14.23 19.63
CA GLN A 327 0.15 -15.06 20.75
C GLN A 327 -0.97 -16.02 21.17
N PHE A 328 -2.21 -15.55 21.22
CA PHE A 328 -3.38 -16.42 21.47
C PHE A 328 -3.56 -17.45 20.35
N TYR A 329 -3.47 -17.03 19.09
CA TYR A 329 -3.57 -17.91 17.92
C TYR A 329 -2.50 -19.02 17.97
N GLY A 330 -1.24 -18.64 18.16
CA GLY A 330 -0.10 -19.55 18.23
C GLY A 330 -0.21 -20.52 19.40
N HIS A 331 -0.64 -20.04 20.57
CA HIS A 331 -0.84 -20.89 21.73
C HIS A 331 -1.92 -21.97 21.51
N LEU A 332 -3.01 -21.61 20.83
CA LEU A 332 -4.13 -22.50 20.59
C LEU A 332 -3.87 -23.50 19.47
N LEU A 333 -3.27 -23.07 18.35
CA LEU A 333 -3.27 -23.83 17.10
C LEU A 333 -1.93 -24.45 16.72
N ASN A 334 -0.78 -23.87 17.10
CA ASN A 334 0.53 -24.32 16.60
C ASN A 334 0.89 -25.78 16.93
N ASP A 335 0.33 -26.34 18.00
CA ASP A 335 0.52 -27.75 18.36
C ASP A 335 -0.78 -28.57 18.24
N ARG A 336 -1.95 -27.98 18.54
CA ARG A 336 -3.22 -28.73 18.49
C ARG A 336 -3.58 -29.20 17.08
N LEU A 337 -3.42 -28.33 16.07
CA LEU A 337 -3.80 -28.64 14.70
C LEU A 337 -2.87 -29.72 14.10
N PRO A 338 -1.53 -29.60 14.17
CA PRO A 338 -0.63 -30.65 13.68
C PRO A 338 -0.86 -32.01 14.36
N LEU A 339 -1.08 -32.02 15.69
CA LEU A 339 -1.36 -33.25 16.43
C LEU A 339 -2.71 -33.89 16.07
N ALA A 340 -3.71 -33.07 15.72
CA ALA A 340 -5.00 -33.56 15.24
C ALA A 340 -4.85 -34.22 13.84
N LEU A 341 -4.06 -33.60 12.96
CA LEU A 341 -3.79 -34.12 11.62
C LEU A 341 -2.95 -35.41 11.65
N ALA A 342 -1.92 -35.47 12.49
CA ALA A 342 -1.10 -36.66 12.68
C ALA A 342 -1.95 -37.87 13.15
N ARG A 343 -2.87 -37.63 14.09
CA ARG A 343 -3.83 -38.66 14.55
C ARG A 343 -4.81 -39.10 13.47
N ARG A 344 -5.26 -38.19 12.60
CA ARG A 344 -6.30 -38.46 11.60
C ARG A 344 -5.77 -39.17 10.35
N TYR A 345 -4.61 -38.78 9.83
CA TYR A 345 -4.18 -39.18 8.47
C TYR A 345 -3.05 -40.20 8.43
N ASN A 346 -2.34 -40.47 9.54
CA ASN A 346 -1.14 -41.32 9.50
C ASN A 346 -0.94 -42.18 10.75
N GLY A 347 -2.04 -42.61 11.39
CA GLY A 347 -2.00 -43.49 12.56
C GLY A 347 -1.24 -42.92 13.77
N GLY A 348 -1.08 -41.60 13.85
CA GLY A 348 -0.32 -40.93 14.92
C GLY A 348 1.17 -40.72 14.64
N VAL A 349 1.69 -41.12 13.47
CA VAL A 349 3.10 -40.89 13.11
C VAL A 349 3.33 -39.41 12.77
N TRP A 350 4.23 -38.77 13.50
CA TRP A 350 4.57 -37.35 13.33
C TRP A 350 5.36 -37.09 12.06
N LYS A 351 5.01 -36.00 11.37
CA LYS A 351 5.72 -35.45 10.21
C LYS A 351 5.82 -33.93 10.34
N PRO A 352 6.99 -33.30 10.09
CA PRO A 352 7.15 -31.85 10.20
C PRO A 352 6.15 -31.04 9.38
N GLU A 353 5.75 -31.55 8.20
CA GLU A 353 4.85 -30.89 7.25
C GLU A 353 3.47 -30.58 7.86
N TYR A 354 3.04 -31.30 8.89
CA TYR A 354 1.78 -31.03 9.56
C TYR A 354 1.70 -29.61 10.16
N ARG A 355 2.85 -29.01 10.50
CA ARG A 355 2.92 -27.63 11.01
C ARG A 355 2.47 -26.60 9.98
N LEU A 356 2.75 -26.85 8.69
CA LEU A 356 2.44 -25.91 7.62
C LEU A 356 0.93 -25.69 7.46
N HIS A 357 0.09 -26.62 7.93
CA HIS A 357 -1.36 -26.45 7.92
C HIS A 357 -1.85 -25.29 8.81
N VAL A 358 -1.03 -24.83 9.75
CA VAL A 358 -1.35 -23.65 10.58
C VAL A 358 -1.26 -22.35 9.77
N LEU A 359 -0.58 -22.36 8.61
CA LEU A 359 -0.39 -21.18 7.76
C LEU A 359 -1.62 -20.80 6.92
N TRP A 360 -2.55 -21.72 6.68
CA TRP A 360 -3.67 -21.49 5.76
C TRP A 360 -4.49 -20.26 6.13
N LEU A 361 -4.96 -20.17 7.38
CA LEU A 361 -5.77 -19.03 7.80
C LEU A 361 -4.99 -17.70 7.81
N PRO A 362 -3.88 -17.56 8.55
CA PRO A 362 -3.18 -16.28 8.66
C PRO A 362 -2.60 -15.82 7.32
N ARG A 363 -2.07 -16.73 6.51
CA ARG A 363 -1.38 -16.35 5.28
C ARG A 363 -2.25 -16.35 4.03
N VAL A 364 -3.12 -17.34 3.83
CA VAL A 364 -3.90 -17.45 2.59
C VAL A 364 -5.15 -16.57 2.64
N VAL A 365 -5.67 -16.30 3.84
CA VAL A 365 -6.92 -15.55 4.01
C VAL A 365 -6.67 -14.18 4.63
N ILE A 366 -6.17 -14.15 5.86
CA ILE A 366 -6.10 -12.91 6.66
C ILE A 366 -5.15 -11.90 6.03
N ASN A 367 -3.92 -12.31 5.68
CA ASN A 367 -2.93 -11.36 5.18
C ASN A 367 -3.31 -10.71 3.82
N PRO A 368 -3.79 -11.44 2.80
CA PRO A 368 -4.31 -10.85 1.56
C PRO A 368 -5.40 -9.82 1.77
N ILE A 369 -6.36 -10.11 2.64
CA ILE A 369 -7.43 -9.18 3.00
C ILE A 369 -6.84 -7.93 3.64
N GLY A 370 -5.91 -8.09 4.57
CA GLY A 370 -5.22 -6.97 5.22
C GLY A 370 -4.48 -6.07 4.23
N LEU A 371 -3.69 -6.66 3.32
CA LEU A 371 -2.95 -5.92 2.29
C LEU A 371 -3.89 -5.23 1.28
N GLY A 372 -4.99 -5.90 0.91
CA GLY A 372 -6.01 -5.33 0.03
C GLY A 372 -6.71 -4.12 0.67
N ILE A 373 -7.14 -4.23 1.93
CA ILE A 373 -7.73 -3.11 2.68
C ILE A 373 -6.68 -1.99 2.86
N PHE A 374 -5.42 -2.33 3.11
CA PHE A 374 -4.34 -1.34 3.26
C PHE A 374 -4.12 -0.54 1.98
N GLY A 375 -4.00 -1.25 0.84
CA GLY A 375 -3.85 -0.62 -0.48
C GLY A 375 -5.07 0.23 -0.86
N ALA A 376 -6.29 -0.27 -0.60
CA ALA A 376 -7.53 0.48 -0.82
C ALA A 376 -7.61 1.73 0.08
N ALA A 377 -7.27 1.61 1.36
CA ALA A 377 -7.29 2.72 2.30
C ALA A 377 -6.36 3.86 1.87
N LEU A 378 -5.17 3.53 1.36
CA LEU A 378 -4.24 4.52 0.84
C LEU A 378 -4.68 5.07 -0.53
N ARG A 379 -5.11 4.21 -1.46
CA ARG A 379 -5.52 4.62 -2.81
C ARG A 379 -6.73 5.55 -2.81
N TYR A 380 -7.74 5.24 -2.00
CA TYR A 380 -8.98 6.00 -1.91
C TYR A 380 -8.97 7.05 -0.79
N HIS A 381 -7.84 7.24 -0.10
CA HIS A 381 -7.72 8.12 1.09
C HIS A 381 -8.87 7.90 2.09
N LEU A 382 -9.15 6.64 2.43
CA LEU A 382 -10.21 6.28 3.37
C LEU A 382 -9.86 6.77 4.78
N HIS A 383 -10.86 6.81 5.67
CA HIS A 383 -10.64 7.22 7.05
C HIS A 383 -9.53 6.39 7.72
N TYR A 384 -8.66 7.03 8.50
CA TYR A 384 -7.47 6.39 9.08
C TYR A 384 -7.76 5.14 9.93
N MET A 385 -8.98 5.02 10.48
CA MET A 385 -9.41 3.81 11.20
C MET A 385 -9.47 2.56 10.30
N VAL A 386 -9.75 2.73 9.00
CA VAL A 386 -9.65 1.64 8.02
C VAL A 386 -8.19 1.22 7.86
N LEU A 387 -7.26 2.18 7.87
CA LEU A 387 -5.83 1.93 7.85
C LEU A 387 -5.36 1.20 9.13
N VAL A 388 -5.86 1.62 10.31
CA VAL A 388 -5.62 0.93 11.59
C VAL A 388 -6.05 -0.53 11.51
N LEU A 389 -7.27 -0.79 11.02
CA LEU A 389 -7.79 -2.14 10.85
C LEU A 389 -6.95 -2.95 9.86
N ALA A 390 -6.58 -2.35 8.73
CA ALA A 390 -5.75 -3.02 7.72
C ALA A 390 -4.38 -3.42 8.29
N VAL A 391 -3.71 -2.50 8.96
CA VAL A 391 -2.40 -2.73 9.59
C VAL A 391 -2.49 -3.79 10.69
N PHE A 392 -3.56 -3.78 11.50
CA PHE A 392 -3.84 -4.83 12.46
C PHE A 392 -3.98 -6.21 11.79
N ILE A 393 -4.77 -6.32 10.71
CA ILE A 393 -4.98 -7.57 9.98
C ILE A 393 -3.67 -8.08 9.35
N VAL A 394 -2.91 -7.19 8.69
CA VAL A 394 -1.59 -7.52 8.11
C VAL A 394 -0.63 -8.01 9.20
N THR A 395 -0.62 -7.36 10.36
CA THR A 395 0.20 -7.76 11.51
C THR A 395 -0.16 -9.17 11.96
N VAL A 396 -1.45 -9.47 12.13
CA VAL A 396 -1.90 -10.82 12.54
C VAL A 396 -1.52 -11.86 11.49
N GLY A 397 -1.81 -11.59 10.22
CA GLY A 397 -1.56 -12.53 9.13
C GLY A 397 -0.07 -12.80 8.87
N SER A 398 0.77 -11.77 8.96
CA SER A 398 2.21 -11.88 8.70
C SER A 398 2.97 -12.45 9.89
N LEU A 399 2.75 -11.95 11.11
CA LEU A 399 3.51 -12.37 12.29
C LEU A 399 3.17 -13.80 12.75
N ALA A 400 1.94 -14.29 12.53
CA ALA A 400 1.57 -15.66 12.84
C ALA A 400 2.31 -16.70 11.97
N SER A 401 2.82 -16.31 10.81
CA SER A 401 3.53 -17.23 9.91
C SER A 401 4.96 -17.55 10.35
N VAL A 402 5.67 -16.56 10.89
CA VAL A 402 7.11 -16.66 11.23
C VAL A 402 7.43 -17.81 12.19
N PRO A 403 6.78 -17.97 13.36
CA PRO A 403 7.13 -19.05 14.28
C PRO A 403 6.86 -20.44 13.68
N VAL A 404 5.90 -20.56 12.77
CA VAL A 404 5.56 -21.83 12.11
C VAL A 404 6.63 -22.20 11.08
N THR A 405 7.09 -21.26 10.26
CA THR A 405 8.10 -21.51 9.23
C THR A 405 9.47 -21.82 9.84
N VAL A 406 9.88 -21.05 10.86
CA VAL A 406 11.13 -21.30 11.58
C VAL A 406 11.10 -22.66 12.26
N ASN A 407 10.01 -22.99 12.98
CA ASN A 407 9.90 -24.28 13.66
C ASN A 407 9.90 -25.46 12.68
N TYR A 408 9.22 -25.34 11.54
CA TYR A 408 9.25 -26.36 10.49
C TYR A 408 10.68 -26.63 9.98
N VAL A 409 11.43 -25.58 9.64
CA VAL A 409 12.81 -25.74 9.13
C VAL A 409 13.73 -26.28 10.23
N VAL A 410 13.60 -25.81 11.47
CA VAL A 410 14.35 -26.34 12.61
C VAL A 410 14.07 -27.84 12.83
N GLU A 411 12.83 -28.30 12.63
CA GLU A 411 12.50 -29.73 12.69
C GLU A 411 13.06 -30.54 11.52
N CYS A 412 13.24 -29.94 10.34
CA CYS A 412 13.95 -30.61 9.24
C CYS A 412 15.45 -30.78 9.55
N PHE A 413 16.02 -29.90 10.39
CA PHE A 413 17.44 -29.87 10.75
C PHE A 413 17.64 -29.96 12.27
N THR A 414 17.07 -30.97 12.92
CA THR A 414 17.09 -31.13 14.40
C THR A 414 18.48 -31.16 15.02
N ARG A 415 19.50 -31.56 14.26
CA ARG A 415 20.91 -31.59 14.71
C ARG A 415 21.57 -30.21 14.70
N TYR A 416 21.04 -29.27 13.93
CA TYR A 416 21.59 -27.93 13.72
C TYR A 416 20.49 -26.85 13.84
N PRO A 417 19.79 -26.77 14.99
CA PRO A 417 18.63 -25.89 15.15
C PRO A 417 19.01 -24.40 15.13
N ALA A 418 20.17 -24.04 15.68
CA ALA A 418 20.68 -22.67 15.65
C ALA A 418 21.00 -22.25 14.21
N GLU A 419 21.68 -23.11 13.46
CA GLU A 419 22.11 -22.85 12.09
C GLU A 419 20.92 -22.73 11.13
N ALA A 420 19.88 -23.55 11.31
CA ALA A 420 18.60 -23.39 10.62
C ALA A 420 17.92 -22.04 10.96
N GLY A 421 17.97 -21.63 12.24
CA GLY A 421 17.49 -20.34 12.70
C GLY A 421 18.23 -19.15 12.07
N ILE A 422 19.56 -19.24 11.92
CA ILE A 422 20.38 -18.20 11.25
C ILE A 422 19.90 -17.97 9.83
N VAL A 423 19.71 -19.05 9.06
CA VAL A 423 19.30 -18.94 7.65
C VAL A 423 17.93 -18.28 7.54
N LEU A 424 16.94 -18.74 8.30
CA LEU A 424 15.59 -18.16 8.28
C LEU A 424 15.58 -16.71 8.79
N GLY A 425 16.41 -16.39 9.79
CA GLY A 425 16.63 -15.03 10.25
C GLY A 425 17.20 -14.13 9.15
N ALA A 426 18.18 -14.61 8.37
CA ALA A 426 18.74 -13.87 7.24
C ALA A 426 17.70 -13.62 6.15
N TYR A 427 16.94 -14.65 5.74
CA TYR A 427 15.83 -14.49 4.77
C TYR A 427 14.81 -13.44 5.23
N ARG A 428 14.49 -13.42 6.54
CA ARG A 428 13.57 -12.46 7.14
C ARG A 428 14.07 -11.01 7.03
N ILE A 429 15.37 -10.78 7.22
CA ILE A 429 15.95 -9.43 7.29
C ILE A 429 16.29 -8.88 5.90
N VAL A 430 16.78 -9.72 4.97
CA VAL A 430 17.26 -9.29 3.65
C VAL A 430 16.18 -8.56 2.84
N TYR A 431 14.95 -9.06 2.82
CA TYR A 431 13.88 -8.41 2.06
C TYR A 431 13.26 -7.21 2.77
N GLY A 432 13.24 -7.19 4.11
CA GLY A 432 12.90 -5.97 4.86
C GLY A 432 13.88 -4.83 4.55
N LEU A 433 15.16 -5.15 4.36
CA LEU A 433 16.18 -4.20 3.93
C LEU A 433 15.93 -3.74 2.49
N THR A 434 15.71 -4.65 1.53
CA THR A 434 15.57 -4.25 0.12
C THR A 434 14.25 -3.55 -0.19
N ILE A 435 13.13 -3.97 0.40
CA ILE A 435 11.82 -3.37 0.11
C ILE A 435 11.81 -1.88 0.46
N SER A 436 12.41 -1.49 1.59
CA SER A 436 12.46 -0.10 2.04
C SER A 436 13.14 0.85 1.05
N PHE A 437 14.07 0.36 0.20
CA PHE A 437 14.73 1.17 -0.82
C PHE A 437 13.93 1.31 -2.12
N TYR A 438 13.22 0.25 -2.54
CA TYR A 438 12.55 0.22 -3.85
C TYR A 438 11.05 0.48 -3.78
N ILE A 439 10.44 0.40 -2.60
CA ILE A 439 8.99 0.52 -2.44
C ILE A 439 8.46 1.89 -2.83
N ASN A 440 9.17 2.98 -2.52
CA ASN A 440 8.76 4.33 -2.93
C ASN A 440 8.83 4.50 -4.46
N PRO A 441 9.95 4.20 -5.14
CA PRO A 441 9.99 4.17 -6.60
C PRO A 441 8.94 3.24 -7.23
N TRP A 442 8.66 2.10 -6.60
CA TRP A 442 7.67 1.15 -7.09
C TRP A 442 6.25 1.72 -6.97
N VAL A 443 5.89 2.30 -5.82
CA VAL A 443 4.64 3.01 -5.59
C VAL A 443 4.47 4.17 -6.57
N GLU A 444 5.53 4.91 -6.87
CA GLU A 444 5.48 6.00 -7.86
C GLU A 444 5.23 5.46 -9.29
N ALA A 445 5.80 4.30 -9.62
CA ALA A 445 5.67 3.70 -10.95
C ALA A 445 4.29 3.09 -11.22
N VAL A 446 3.69 2.41 -10.23
CA VAL A 446 2.44 1.66 -10.43
C VAL A 446 1.28 2.08 -9.53
N ASP A 447 1.43 3.08 -8.67
CA ASP A 447 0.46 3.47 -7.61
C ASP A 447 0.46 2.50 -6.40
N VAL A 448 0.15 3.02 -5.21
CA VAL A 448 0.06 2.28 -3.94
C VAL A 448 -0.93 1.12 -4.04
N GLY A 449 -2.02 1.35 -4.78
CA GLY A 449 -3.01 0.31 -5.08
C GLY A 449 -2.34 -0.92 -5.67
N TRP A 450 -1.60 -0.79 -6.76
CA TRP A 450 -1.01 -1.94 -7.43
C TRP A 450 0.11 -2.63 -6.63
N VAL A 451 0.85 -1.88 -5.82
CA VAL A 451 1.92 -2.43 -4.97
C VAL A 451 1.37 -3.37 -3.90
N TYR A 452 0.28 -2.99 -3.23
CA TYR A 452 -0.27 -3.77 -2.11
C TYR A 452 -1.49 -4.63 -2.50
N VAL A 453 -2.16 -4.29 -3.60
CA VAL A 453 -3.28 -5.04 -4.21
C VAL A 453 -2.78 -6.02 -5.28
N GLN A 454 -1.49 -6.35 -5.29
CA GLN A 454 -0.91 -7.30 -6.26
C GLN A 454 -1.51 -8.72 -6.21
N GLN A 455 -2.44 -8.99 -5.29
CA GLN A 455 -3.30 -10.18 -5.23
C GLN A 455 -4.68 -9.91 -5.84
N HIS A 456 -4.66 -9.46 -7.10
CA HIS A 456 -5.80 -8.97 -7.89
C HIS A 456 -7.06 -9.86 -7.83
N THR A 457 -6.91 -11.17 -7.63
CA THR A 457 -8.05 -12.11 -7.57
C THR A 457 -8.99 -11.91 -6.40
N LEU A 458 -8.56 -11.27 -5.30
CA LEU A 458 -9.41 -11.05 -4.13
C LEU A 458 -10.09 -9.68 -4.14
N LEU A 459 -9.48 -8.67 -4.77
CA LEU A 459 -10.08 -7.35 -4.86
C LEU A 459 -11.14 -7.28 -5.96
N ASP A 460 -10.97 -8.00 -7.08
CA ASP A 460 -12.00 -8.09 -8.13
C ASP A 460 -13.32 -8.64 -7.55
N ILE A 461 -13.24 -9.63 -6.64
CA ILE A 461 -14.40 -10.19 -5.91
C ILE A 461 -15.02 -9.15 -4.96
N ILE A 462 -14.22 -8.27 -4.36
CA ILE A 462 -14.71 -7.24 -3.42
C ILE A 462 -15.25 -6.01 -4.16
N THR A 463 -14.68 -5.66 -5.33
CA THR A 463 -15.19 -4.60 -6.21
C THR A 463 -16.44 -5.05 -6.96
N ASP A 464 -16.61 -6.34 -7.23
CA ASP A 464 -17.87 -6.89 -7.76
C ASP A 464 -19.00 -6.85 -6.71
N ILE A 465 -18.66 -6.86 -5.41
CA ILE A 465 -19.61 -6.72 -4.30
C ILE A 465 -19.96 -5.24 -4.01
N PHE A 466 -19.08 -4.31 -4.36
CA PHE A 466 -19.27 -2.85 -4.23
C PHE A 466 -19.02 -2.15 -5.57
N PRO A 467 -20.03 -2.04 -6.45
CA PRO A 467 -19.85 -1.41 -7.76
C PRO A 467 -19.68 0.11 -7.59
N ILE A 468 -18.43 0.57 -7.53
CA ILE A 468 -18.09 1.94 -7.87
C ILE A 468 -17.91 1.96 -9.39
N TYR A 469 -19.01 2.16 -10.11
CA TYR A 469 -19.03 2.33 -11.56
C TYR A 469 -17.99 3.38 -12.02
N ASP A 470 -17.16 3.00 -12.98
CA ASP A 470 -16.09 3.84 -13.52
C ASP A 470 -16.68 4.88 -14.49
N ASN A 471 -16.27 6.16 -14.41
CA ASN A 471 -16.94 7.24 -15.18
C ASN A 471 -16.74 7.10 -16.71
N MET A 472 -15.75 6.33 -17.15
CA MET A 472 -15.55 6.01 -18.56
C MET A 472 -16.70 5.17 -19.14
N GLU A 473 -17.36 4.36 -18.32
CA GLU A 473 -18.53 3.58 -18.74
C GLU A 473 -19.72 4.49 -19.03
N ALA A 474 -19.94 5.56 -18.25
CA ALA A 474 -21.11 6.42 -18.40
C ALA A 474 -21.19 7.13 -19.77
N ILE A 475 -20.05 7.54 -20.33
CA ILE A 475 -20.01 8.16 -21.68
C ILE A 475 -20.30 7.10 -22.75
N ARG A 476 -19.71 5.91 -22.62
CA ARG A 476 -19.94 4.80 -23.56
C ARG A 476 -21.38 4.32 -23.52
N GLU A 477 -21.95 4.13 -22.34
CA GLU A 477 -23.35 3.79 -22.11
C GLU A 477 -24.30 4.81 -22.78
N ALA A 478 -23.96 6.11 -22.75
CA ALA A 478 -24.75 7.12 -23.44
C ALA A 478 -24.79 6.87 -24.95
N PHE A 479 -23.65 6.59 -25.59
CA PHE A 479 -23.60 6.25 -27.02
C PHE A 479 -24.25 4.90 -27.34
N GLU A 480 -24.02 3.88 -26.53
CA GLU A 480 -24.63 2.55 -26.69
C GLU A 480 -26.16 2.60 -26.58
N LYS A 481 -26.69 3.39 -25.63
CA LYS A 481 -28.13 3.67 -25.51
C LYS A 481 -28.67 4.35 -26.76
N CYS A 482 -27.99 5.39 -27.24
CA CYS A 482 -28.39 6.11 -28.47
C CYS A 482 -28.41 5.18 -29.68
N GLN A 483 -27.41 4.30 -29.79
CA GLN A 483 -27.31 3.30 -30.84
C GLN A 483 -28.45 2.27 -30.77
N ALA A 484 -28.77 1.78 -29.57
CA ALA A 484 -29.91 0.89 -29.33
C ALA A 484 -31.25 1.56 -29.71
N GLU A 485 -31.36 2.85 -29.45
CA GLU A 485 -32.50 3.71 -29.83
C GLU A 485 -32.46 4.18 -31.30
N ARG A 486 -31.44 3.78 -32.07
CA ARG A 486 -31.21 4.15 -33.48
C ARG A 486 -31.20 5.65 -33.75
N ARG A 487 -30.57 6.41 -32.86
CA ARG A 487 -30.41 7.87 -32.97
C ARG A 487 -28.98 8.30 -32.65
N ALA A 488 -28.61 9.50 -33.09
CA ALA A 488 -27.37 10.14 -32.66
C ALA A 488 -27.49 10.65 -31.21
N ALA A 489 -26.37 10.61 -30.48
CA ALA A 489 -26.25 11.23 -29.16
C ALA A 489 -26.29 12.76 -29.26
N LEU A 490 -27.10 13.41 -28.42
CA LEU A 490 -27.15 14.86 -28.32
C LEU A 490 -26.15 15.34 -27.27
N ILE A 491 -25.10 16.01 -27.72
CA ILE A 491 -24.08 16.63 -26.88
C ILE A 491 -24.36 18.14 -26.86
N THR A 492 -24.56 18.70 -25.67
CA THR A 492 -24.88 20.14 -25.50
C THR A 492 -23.70 20.88 -24.91
N TYR A 493 -23.44 22.11 -25.33
CA TYR A 493 -22.33 22.92 -24.83
C TYR A 493 -22.83 24.21 -24.16
N VAL A 494 -22.20 24.59 -23.05
CA VAL A 494 -22.36 25.92 -22.45
C VAL A 494 -21.06 26.43 -21.82
N THR A 495 -20.89 27.75 -21.83
CA THR A 495 -19.82 28.44 -21.09
C THR A 495 -20.25 28.61 -19.62
N PRO A 496 -19.53 28.03 -18.65
CA PRO A 496 -19.83 28.18 -17.24
C PRO A 496 -19.68 29.64 -16.80
N GLY A 497 -20.62 30.10 -15.98
CA GLY A 497 -20.78 31.48 -15.57
C GLY A 497 -21.35 32.44 -16.62
N TYR A 498 -21.83 31.94 -17.76
CA TYR A 498 -22.68 32.68 -18.68
C TYR A 498 -24.16 32.26 -18.55
N PRO A 499 -25.12 33.21 -18.45
CA PRO A 499 -24.91 34.65 -18.31
C PRO A 499 -24.34 35.08 -16.96
N THR A 500 -24.51 34.26 -15.91
CA THR A 500 -24.01 34.50 -14.54
C THR A 500 -23.61 33.19 -13.85
N ILE A 501 -22.66 33.24 -12.92
CA ILE A 501 -22.16 32.08 -12.15
C ILE A 501 -23.26 31.21 -11.54
N SER A 502 -24.22 31.84 -10.86
CA SER A 502 -25.28 31.14 -10.13
C SER A 502 -26.26 30.36 -11.02
N LYS A 503 -26.34 30.67 -12.32
CA LYS A 503 -27.30 30.07 -13.24
C LYS A 503 -26.81 28.78 -13.89
N THR A 504 -25.50 28.57 -13.96
CA THR A 504 -24.90 27.42 -14.67
C THR A 504 -25.45 26.07 -14.18
N PRO A 505 -25.57 25.78 -12.87
CA PRO A 505 -26.14 24.50 -12.43
C PRO A 505 -27.57 24.27 -12.92
N GLY A 506 -28.42 25.31 -12.87
CA GLY A 506 -29.80 25.25 -13.38
C GLY A 506 -29.87 25.03 -14.89
N ILE A 507 -28.95 25.65 -15.65
CA ILE A 507 -28.85 25.46 -17.10
C ILE A 507 -28.46 24.01 -17.42
N MET A 508 -27.49 23.43 -16.70
CA MET A 508 -27.09 22.02 -16.89
C MET A 508 -28.24 21.06 -16.60
N LEU A 509 -29.02 21.30 -15.53
CA LEU A 509 -30.20 20.50 -15.22
C LEU A 509 -31.28 20.65 -16.30
N SER A 510 -31.45 21.83 -16.89
CA SER A 510 -32.37 22.04 -18.00
C SER A 510 -31.92 21.36 -19.30
N MET A 511 -30.61 21.27 -19.56
CA MET A 511 -30.08 20.47 -20.67
C MET A 511 -30.38 18.98 -20.48
N GLN A 512 -30.17 18.46 -19.26
CA GLN A 512 -30.57 17.09 -18.92
C GLN A 512 -32.08 16.88 -19.08
N ALA A 513 -32.91 17.81 -18.59
CA ALA A 513 -34.36 17.75 -18.77
C ALA A 513 -34.78 17.89 -20.25
N GLY A 514 -33.93 18.51 -21.08
CA GLY A 514 -34.04 18.56 -22.53
C GLY A 514 -33.52 17.30 -23.23
N ASN A 515 -33.19 16.26 -22.46
CA ASN A 515 -32.71 14.95 -22.90
C ASN A 515 -31.33 15.03 -23.60
N ALA A 516 -30.46 15.93 -23.17
CA ALA A 516 -29.05 15.88 -23.53
C ALA A 516 -28.42 14.56 -23.04
N ASP A 517 -27.72 13.86 -23.92
CA ASP A 517 -27.04 12.61 -23.60
C ASP A 517 -25.66 12.86 -22.98
N ILE A 518 -25.01 13.99 -23.32
CA ILE A 518 -23.73 14.47 -22.75
C ILE A 518 -23.76 16.02 -22.66
N ILE A 519 -23.11 16.59 -21.65
CA ILE A 519 -22.95 18.05 -21.48
C ILE A 519 -21.46 18.42 -21.52
N GLU A 520 -21.10 19.36 -22.39
CA GLU A 520 -19.80 20.00 -22.50
C GLU A 520 -19.80 21.37 -21.80
N LEU A 521 -18.80 21.60 -20.95
CA LEU A 521 -18.54 22.88 -20.32
C LEU A 521 -17.23 23.47 -20.84
N GLY A 522 -17.33 24.54 -21.61
CA GLY A 522 -16.17 25.23 -22.17
C GLY A 522 -15.49 26.14 -21.14
N ILE A 523 -14.26 25.83 -20.75
CA ILE A 523 -13.47 26.67 -19.85
C ILE A 523 -13.28 28.04 -20.51
N PRO A 524 -13.77 29.14 -19.91
CA PRO A 524 -13.68 30.47 -20.52
C PRO A 524 -12.23 30.87 -20.78
N PHE A 525 -11.95 31.30 -22.01
CA PHE A 525 -10.62 31.73 -22.45
C PHE A 525 -10.73 33.00 -23.31
N THR A 526 -9.81 33.94 -23.14
CA THR A 526 -9.88 35.28 -23.76
C THR A 526 -9.29 35.35 -25.18
N ASP A 527 -8.57 34.32 -25.64
CA ASP A 527 -8.00 34.25 -26.99
C ASP A 527 -8.31 32.93 -27.73
N PRO A 528 -9.59 32.53 -27.85
CA PRO A 528 -9.95 31.24 -28.46
C PRO A 528 -9.87 31.32 -29.99
N VAL A 529 -8.91 30.61 -30.58
CA VAL A 529 -8.61 30.67 -32.02
C VAL A 529 -9.69 30.02 -32.92
N ASN A 530 -10.59 29.19 -32.37
CA ASN A 530 -11.50 28.33 -33.17
C ASN A 530 -12.98 28.34 -32.72
N GLU A 531 -13.45 29.32 -31.96
CA GLU A 531 -14.83 29.36 -31.45
C GLU A 531 -15.75 30.28 -32.25
N SER A 532 -17.07 30.05 -32.19
CA SER A 532 -18.05 30.91 -32.84
C SER A 532 -18.17 32.29 -32.16
N PRO A 533 -18.63 33.34 -32.85
CA PRO A 533 -18.79 34.67 -32.26
C PRO A 533 -19.65 34.68 -30.98
N ALA A 534 -20.69 33.83 -30.93
CA ALA A 534 -21.55 33.71 -29.74
C ALA A 534 -20.79 33.13 -28.54
N ILE A 535 -19.98 32.07 -28.74
CA ILE A 535 -19.18 31.46 -27.68
C ILE A 535 -18.08 32.41 -27.22
N GLN A 536 -17.42 33.14 -28.15
CA GLN A 536 -16.42 34.15 -27.82
C GLN A 536 -17.01 35.24 -26.89
N GLN A 537 -18.20 35.75 -27.22
CA GLN A 537 -18.89 36.74 -26.37
C GLN A 537 -19.25 36.17 -24.98
N ALA A 538 -19.71 34.92 -24.93
CA ALA A 538 -20.00 34.25 -23.66
C ALA A 538 -18.73 34.03 -22.81
N ASN A 539 -17.60 33.70 -23.44
CA ASN A 539 -16.31 33.55 -22.78
C ASN A 539 -15.82 34.86 -22.18
N VAL A 540 -15.88 35.97 -22.93
CA VAL A 540 -15.56 37.31 -22.41
C VAL A 540 -16.42 37.64 -21.20
N LYS A 541 -17.74 37.43 -21.28
CA LYS A 541 -18.66 37.70 -20.17
C LYS A 541 -18.40 36.80 -18.96
N ALA A 542 -18.09 35.52 -19.16
CA ALA A 542 -17.76 34.60 -18.08
C ALA A 542 -16.44 35.00 -17.39
N VAL A 543 -15.44 35.46 -18.15
CA VAL A 543 -14.20 36.00 -17.58
C VAL A 543 -14.47 37.30 -16.80
N GLU A 544 -15.29 38.22 -17.32
CA GLU A 544 -15.74 39.41 -16.59
C GLU A 544 -16.47 39.07 -15.29
N ASN A 545 -17.21 37.96 -15.27
CA ASN A 545 -17.87 37.45 -14.06
C ASN A 545 -16.89 36.81 -13.06
N GLY A 546 -15.58 36.76 -13.35
CA GLY A 546 -14.56 36.17 -12.48
C GLY A 546 -14.53 34.64 -12.50
N VAL A 547 -14.99 34.01 -13.58
CA VAL A 547 -15.02 32.54 -13.67
C VAL A 547 -13.61 31.99 -13.85
N HIS A 548 -13.24 31.05 -12.99
CA HIS A 548 -12.00 30.28 -13.05
C HIS A 548 -12.30 28.81 -12.77
N ILE A 549 -11.34 27.92 -13.03
CA ILE A 549 -11.50 26.47 -12.86
C ILE A 549 -12.17 26.06 -11.53
N PRO A 550 -11.77 26.56 -10.35
CA PRO A 550 -12.44 26.20 -9.09
C PRO A 550 -13.94 26.50 -9.08
N HIS A 551 -14.35 27.63 -9.64
CA HIS A 551 -15.78 28.00 -9.77
C HIS A 551 -16.52 26.98 -10.65
N ILE A 552 -15.91 26.56 -11.77
CA ILE A 552 -16.49 25.56 -12.68
C ILE A 552 -16.70 24.24 -11.95
N LEU A 553 -15.68 23.75 -11.24
CA LEU A 553 -15.76 22.50 -10.47
C LEU A 553 -16.85 22.57 -9.37
N GLN A 554 -16.98 23.72 -8.71
CA GLN A 554 -18.03 23.97 -7.72
C GLN A 554 -19.44 23.98 -8.36
N MET A 555 -19.60 24.55 -9.55
CA MET A 555 -20.86 24.53 -10.29
C MET A 555 -21.26 23.10 -10.66
N ILE A 556 -20.31 22.27 -11.12
CA ILE A 556 -20.55 20.85 -11.44
C ILE A 556 -20.99 20.12 -10.18
N ASN A 557 -20.25 20.24 -9.07
CA ASN A 557 -20.62 19.63 -7.80
C ASN A 557 -22.03 20.03 -7.34
N SER A 558 -22.36 21.32 -7.50
CA SER A 558 -23.69 21.86 -7.16
C SER A 558 -24.79 21.28 -8.05
N ALA A 559 -24.53 21.11 -9.35
CA ALA A 559 -25.46 20.47 -10.28
C ALA A 559 -25.64 18.97 -9.97
N ARG A 560 -24.55 18.26 -9.66
CA ARG A 560 -24.58 16.84 -9.24
C ARG A 560 -25.44 16.67 -7.97
N LYS A 561 -25.27 17.52 -6.96
CA LYS A 561 -26.10 17.52 -5.73
C LYS A 561 -27.59 17.77 -6.01
N GLN A 562 -27.91 18.48 -7.08
CA GLN A 562 -29.28 18.76 -7.51
C GLN A 562 -29.86 17.69 -8.46
N GLY A 563 -29.15 16.58 -8.67
CA GLY A 563 -29.65 15.44 -9.46
C GLY A 563 -29.16 15.39 -10.90
N LEU A 564 -28.09 16.12 -11.26
CA LEU A 564 -27.47 15.96 -12.57
C LEU A 564 -26.81 14.58 -12.70
N ALA A 565 -27.35 13.73 -13.57
CA ALA A 565 -26.87 12.40 -13.87
C ALA A 565 -26.12 12.31 -15.22
N VAL A 566 -26.44 13.17 -16.18
CA VAL A 566 -25.84 13.19 -17.53
C VAL A 566 -24.31 13.38 -17.45
N PRO A 567 -23.49 12.64 -18.23
CA PRO A 567 -22.04 12.81 -18.27
C PRO A 567 -21.62 14.24 -18.59
N VAL A 568 -20.60 14.75 -17.90
CA VAL A 568 -20.08 16.12 -18.06
C VAL A 568 -18.62 16.09 -18.53
N LEU A 569 -18.36 16.76 -19.65
CA LEU A 569 -17.03 16.95 -20.23
C LEU A 569 -16.55 18.38 -20.02
N LEU A 570 -15.26 18.55 -19.69
CA LEU A 570 -14.62 19.86 -19.73
C LEU A 570 -13.94 20.07 -21.09
N VAL A 571 -14.26 21.17 -21.76
CA VAL A 571 -13.62 21.58 -23.02
C VAL A 571 -12.68 22.74 -22.73
N GLY A 572 -11.42 22.65 -23.15
CA GLY A 572 -10.46 23.71 -22.88
C GLY A 572 -9.17 23.63 -23.67
N TYR A 573 -8.20 24.43 -23.24
CA TYR A 573 -6.87 24.53 -23.83
C TYR A 573 -5.81 24.11 -22.80
N LEU A 574 -4.75 23.48 -23.29
CA LEU A 574 -3.65 22.91 -22.52
C LEU A 574 -2.87 24.01 -21.81
N ASN A 575 -2.72 25.18 -22.44
CA ASN A 575 -1.99 26.32 -21.87
C ASN A 575 -2.60 26.81 -20.53
N PRO A 576 -3.90 27.15 -20.45
CA PRO A 576 -4.58 27.42 -19.17
C PRO A 576 -4.47 26.30 -18.14
N MET A 577 -4.49 25.03 -18.57
CA MET A 577 -4.34 23.89 -17.65
C MET A 577 -2.92 23.76 -17.09
N ARG A 578 -1.89 23.99 -17.90
CA ARG A 578 -0.48 23.97 -17.50
C ARG A 578 -0.12 25.15 -16.60
N ALA A 579 -0.71 26.32 -16.86
CA ALA A 579 -0.52 27.53 -16.05
C ALA A 579 -1.23 27.47 -14.69
N TYR A 580 -2.08 26.47 -14.44
CA TYR A 580 -2.73 26.29 -13.15
C TYR A 580 -1.69 25.93 -12.08
N ALA A 581 -1.66 26.70 -10.99
CA ALA A 581 -0.59 26.71 -9.96
C ALA A 581 -0.24 25.35 -9.33
N TYR A 582 -1.08 24.33 -9.53
CA TYR A 582 -0.98 23.00 -8.94
C TYR A 582 -0.52 21.91 -9.94
N GLY A 583 -0.37 22.25 -11.23
CA GLY A 583 0.04 21.33 -12.30
C GLY A 583 -1.08 20.42 -12.83
N GLU A 584 -0.85 19.85 -14.01
CA GLU A 584 -1.80 19.07 -14.82
C GLU A 584 -2.43 17.89 -14.05
N GLN A 585 -1.62 17.10 -13.34
CA GLN A 585 -2.10 15.91 -12.63
C GLN A 585 -3.02 16.23 -11.43
N LYS A 586 -2.76 17.32 -10.71
CA LYS A 586 -3.62 17.74 -9.58
C LYS A 586 -4.95 18.27 -10.09
N LEU A 587 -4.93 19.02 -11.20
CA LEU A 587 -6.14 19.50 -11.85
C LEU A 587 -7.06 18.33 -12.26
N LEU A 588 -6.52 17.29 -12.92
CA LEU A 588 -7.30 16.12 -13.31
C LEU A 588 -7.92 15.39 -12.10
N ARG A 589 -7.22 15.30 -10.96
CA ARG A 589 -7.80 14.77 -9.72
C ARG A 589 -8.98 15.61 -9.23
N TYR A 590 -8.87 16.93 -9.24
CA TYR A 590 -9.98 17.81 -8.86
C TYR A 590 -11.16 17.71 -9.82
N CYS A 591 -10.91 17.58 -11.13
CA CYS A 591 -11.95 17.33 -12.12
C CYS A 591 -12.74 16.06 -11.77
N LYS A 592 -12.05 14.94 -11.53
CA LYS A 592 -12.70 13.67 -11.14
C LYS A 592 -13.51 13.84 -9.85
N GLY A 593 -12.94 14.46 -8.82
CA GLY A 593 -13.61 14.69 -7.53
C GLY A 593 -14.84 15.60 -7.62
N ALA A 594 -14.89 16.51 -8.59
CA ALA A 594 -16.05 17.38 -8.84
C ALA A 594 -17.18 16.67 -9.60
N GLY A 595 -16.93 15.49 -10.18
CA GLY A 595 -17.88 14.76 -11.01
C GLY A 595 -17.79 15.06 -12.51
N VAL A 596 -16.60 15.44 -12.99
CA VAL A 596 -16.26 15.46 -14.43
C VAL A 596 -16.00 14.03 -14.90
N ASP A 597 -16.46 13.71 -16.11
CA ASP A 597 -16.38 12.37 -16.70
C ASP A 597 -15.30 12.28 -17.81
N GLY A 598 -14.96 13.41 -18.43
CA GLY A 598 -13.90 13.47 -19.44
C GLY A 598 -13.48 14.88 -19.83
N LEU A 599 -12.46 14.96 -20.68
CA LEU A 599 -11.90 16.22 -21.18
C LEU A 599 -11.72 16.22 -22.70
N ILE A 600 -11.99 17.36 -23.31
CA ILE A 600 -11.62 17.72 -24.70
C ILE A 600 -10.62 18.86 -24.61
N ILE A 601 -9.36 18.60 -24.97
CA ILE A 601 -8.32 19.64 -24.99
C ILE A 601 -7.92 19.93 -26.44
N VAL A 602 -8.17 21.17 -26.88
CA VAL A 602 -8.20 21.55 -28.30
C VAL A 602 -6.82 21.64 -28.95
N ASP A 603 -5.79 21.98 -28.18
CA ASP A 603 -4.43 22.31 -28.62
C ASP A 603 -3.37 21.27 -28.23
N VAL A 604 -3.78 20.04 -27.88
CA VAL A 604 -2.83 18.95 -27.61
C VAL A 604 -2.17 18.51 -28.93
N PRO A 605 -0.84 18.63 -29.07
CA PRO A 605 -0.14 18.09 -30.24
C PRO A 605 -0.34 16.57 -30.34
N SER A 606 -0.42 16.04 -31.58
CA SER A 606 -0.65 14.61 -31.81
C SER A 606 0.36 13.71 -31.10
N ASP A 607 1.62 14.14 -31.01
CA ASP A 607 2.70 13.39 -30.35
C ASP A 607 2.54 13.36 -28.81
N ASP A 608 1.89 14.37 -28.25
CA ASP A 608 1.60 14.51 -26.82
C ASP A 608 0.26 13.85 -26.43
N ALA A 609 -0.60 13.54 -27.41
CA ALA A 609 -1.96 13.05 -27.17
C ALA A 609 -1.99 11.68 -26.47
N VAL A 610 -1.07 10.77 -26.80
CA VAL A 610 -0.96 9.45 -26.15
C VAL A 610 -0.59 9.62 -24.67
N ARG A 611 0.40 10.48 -24.38
CA ARG A 611 0.83 10.78 -23.01
C ARG A 611 -0.33 11.39 -22.22
N PHE A 612 -1.03 12.37 -22.79
CA PHE A 612 -2.14 13.03 -22.12
C PHE A 612 -3.32 12.08 -21.87
N HIS A 613 -3.64 11.23 -22.85
CA HIS A 613 -4.60 10.14 -22.70
C HIS A 613 -4.26 9.24 -21.51
N ASP A 614 -3.02 8.75 -21.43
CA ASP A 614 -2.61 7.83 -20.36
C ASP A 614 -2.73 8.49 -18.97
N VAL A 615 -2.43 9.79 -18.88
CA VAL A 615 -2.61 10.57 -17.65
C VAL A 615 -4.09 10.68 -17.29
N CYS A 616 -4.98 11.00 -18.24
CA CYS A 616 -6.44 11.06 -18.01
C CYS A 616 -7.00 9.70 -17.56
N LYS A 617 -6.62 8.64 -18.27
CA LYS A 617 -7.00 7.25 -17.98
C LYS A 617 -6.55 6.81 -16.59
N SER A 618 -5.33 7.17 -16.18
CA SER A 618 -4.84 6.91 -14.81
C SER A 618 -5.67 7.57 -13.70
N LYS A 619 -6.54 8.53 -14.05
CA LYS A 619 -7.42 9.26 -13.13
C LYS A 619 -8.90 8.93 -13.34
N GLY A 620 -9.22 7.95 -14.19
CA GLY A 620 -10.59 7.54 -14.51
C GLY A 620 -11.38 8.63 -15.22
N LEU A 621 -10.71 9.42 -16.09
CA LEU A 621 -11.32 10.44 -16.94
C LEU A 621 -11.11 10.06 -18.40
N SER A 622 -12.15 10.17 -19.22
CA SER A 622 -12.02 9.92 -20.66
C SER A 622 -11.35 11.12 -21.33
N TYR A 623 -10.25 10.88 -22.05
CA TYR A 623 -9.75 11.86 -23.02
C TYR A 623 -10.51 11.69 -24.33
N ILE A 624 -11.04 12.78 -24.88
CA ILE A 624 -11.80 12.78 -26.14
C ILE A 624 -10.94 13.45 -27.21
N PRO A 625 -10.37 12.68 -28.14
CA PRO A 625 -9.54 13.23 -29.21
C PRO A 625 -10.35 14.09 -30.18
N LEU A 626 -9.74 15.19 -30.64
CA LEU A 626 -10.33 16.12 -31.59
C LEU A 626 -9.66 15.96 -32.97
N ILE A 627 -10.48 15.81 -34.01
CA ILE A 627 -10.02 15.71 -35.41
C ILE A 627 -10.56 16.89 -36.21
N SER A 628 -9.71 17.46 -37.06
CA SER A 628 -10.10 18.48 -38.05
C SER A 628 -9.83 18.02 -39.48
N SER A 629 -10.40 18.72 -40.47
CA SER A 629 -10.20 18.43 -41.89
C SER A 629 -8.73 18.43 -42.32
N SER A 630 -7.88 19.22 -41.65
CA SER A 630 -6.44 19.30 -41.89
C SER A 630 -5.60 18.21 -41.20
N THR A 631 -6.21 17.32 -40.41
CA THR A 631 -5.49 16.26 -39.70
C THR A 631 -5.04 15.18 -40.68
N PRO A 632 -3.74 14.83 -40.77
CA PRO A 632 -3.25 13.77 -41.66
C PRO A 632 -3.79 12.38 -41.28
N ASN A 633 -3.93 11.48 -42.25
CA ASN A 633 -4.45 10.11 -42.01
C ASN A 633 -3.60 9.31 -41.01
N GLU A 634 -2.29 9.52 -40.98
CA GLU A 634 -1.39 8.87 -40.02
C GLU A 634 -1.73 9.26 -38.58
N HIS A 635 -2.01 10.54 -38.33
CA HIS A 635 -2.43 11.03 -37.02
C HIS A 635 -3.84 10.57 -36.67
N ILE A 636 -4.76 10.51 -37.65
CA ILE A 636 -6.11 9.96 -37.42
C ILE A 636 -6.00 8.52 -36.88
N LYS A 637 -5.14 7.67 -37.45
CA LYS A 637 -4.93 6.29 -36.95
C LYS A 637 -4.44 6.26 -35.50
N ILE A 638 -3.50 7.14 -35.14
CA ILE A 638 -2.99 7.24 -33.76
C ILE A 638 -4.12 7.64 -32.81
N LEU A 639 -4.88 8.69 -33.16
CA LEU A 639 -5.99 9.19 -32.35
C LEU A 639 -7.11 8.16 -32.20
N CYS A 640 -7.42 7.38 -33.25
CA CYS A 640 -8.40 6.30 -33.19
C CYS A 640 -7.98 5.18 -32.23
N ASN A 641 -6.68 4.89 -32.11
CA ASN A 641 -6.19 3.85 -31.21
C ASN A 641 -6.24 4.26 -29.72
N ILE A 642 -6.25 5.56 -29.42
CA ILE A 642 -6.30 6.09 -28.05
C ILE A 642 -7.69 6.63 -27.65
N ALA A 643 -8.67 6.61 -28.55
CA ALA A 643 -10.01 7.10 -28.21
C ALA A 643 -10.73 6.09 -27.31
N ASP A 644 -10.92 6.42 -26.04
CA ASP A 644 -11.57 5.52 -25.07
C ASP A 644 -13.09 5.44 -25.21
N SER A 645 -13.74 6.58 -25.54
CA SER A 645 -15.21 6.69 -25.52
C SER A 645 -15.79 7.11 -26.86
N PHE A 646 -15.38 8.26 -27.39
CA PHE A 646 -15.76 8.75 -28.71
C PHE A 646 -14.71 9.74 -29.23
N MET A 647 -14.81 10.12 -30.50
CA MET A 647 -13.97 11.16 -31.11
C MET A 647 -14.82 12.36 -31.52
N CYS A 648 -14.28 13.56 -31.37
CA CYS A 648 -14.97 14.78 -31.78
C CYS A 648 -14.38 15.34 -33.08
N ILE A 649 -15.22 15.61 -34.07
CA ILE A 649 -14.84 16.31 -35.30
C ILE A 649 -15.16 17.79 -35.16
N VAL A 650 -14.17 18.65 -35.47
CA VAL A 650 -14.35 20.09 -35.61
C VAL A 650 -13.96 20.51 -37.03
N ALA A 651 -14.94 21.03 -37.77
CA ALA A 651 -14.72 21.58 -39.10
C ALA A 651 -14.49 23.09 -39.02
N ARG A 652 -13.38 23.57 -39.60
CA ARG A 652 -13.13 25.00 -39.78
C ARG A 652 -14.06 25.56 -40.86
N THR A 653 -14.84 26.59 -40.53
CA THR A 653 -15.31 27.53 -41.55
C THR A 653 -14.14 28.42 -41.94
N GLY A 654 -13.76 28.43 -43.21
CA GLY A 654 -12.67 29.26 -43.70
C GLY A 654 -12.87 30.75 -43.38
N VAL A 655 -11.76 31.48 -43.23
CA VAL A 655 -11.68 32.91 -42.90
C VAL A 655 -12.30 33.81 -44.01
N SER A 656 -12.72 33.24 -45.14
CA SER A 656 -13.15 33.96 -46.33
C SER A 656 -14.67 34.17 -46.49
N GLY A 657 -15.51 33.74 -45.54
CA GLY A 657 -16.97 33.98 -45.61
C GLY A 657 -17.69 33.33 -46.81
N THR A 658 -17.01 32.45 -47.55
CA THR A 658 -17.59 31.68 -48.66
C THR A 658 -18.07 30.33 -48.13
N TYR A 659 -19.39 30.10 -48.23
CA TYR A 659 -20.04 28.82 -47.92
C TYR A 659 -19.57 27.74 -48.90
N GLU A 660 -18.46 27.07 -48.63
CA GLU A 660 -18.24 25.73 -49.16
C GLU A 660 -19.30 24.80 -48.54
N LYS A 661 -19.94 23.96 -49.37
CA LYS A 661 -21.00 23.03 -48.94
C LYS A 661 -20.49 22.17 -47.78
N PRO A 662 -20.89 22.43 -46.53
CA PRO A 662 -20.16 21.88 -45.40
C PRO A 662 -20.38 20.37 -45.21
N TYR A 663 -21.50 19.87 -45.72
CA TYR A 663 -21.93 18.47 -45.61
C TYR A 663 -21.03 17.49 -46.38
N GLU A 664 -20.49 17.89 -47.54
CA GLU A 664 -19.59 17.03 -48.34
C GLU A 664 -18.23 16.86 -47.64
N CYS A 665 -17.73 17.91 -46.98
CA CYS A 665 -16.49 17.86 -46.20
C CYS A 665 -16.62 16.98 -44.94
N VAL A 666 -17.77 17.03 -44.26
CA VAL A 666 -18.05 16.19 -43.08
C VAL A 666 -18.16 14.73 -43.46
N GLY A 667 -18.90 14.40 -44.54
CA GLY A 667 -19.01 13.02 -45.03
C GLY A 667 -17.66 12.40 -45.42
N ASN A 668 -16.81 13.16 -46.11
CA ASN A 668 -15.46 12.71 -46.47
C ASN A 668 -14.55 12.52 -45.25
N LEU A 669 -14.65 13.38 -44.23
CA LEU A 669 -13.85 13.25 -43.01
C LEU A 669 -14.31 12.06 -42.18
N LEU A 670 -15.62 11.87 -42.02
CA LEU A 670 -16.20 10.68 -41.39
C LEU A 670 -15.77 9.42 -42.10
N TYR A 671 -15.78 9.39 -43.43
CA TYR A 671 -15.26 8.27 -44.22
C TYR A 671 -13.78 7.98 -43.92
N ARG A 672 -12.94 9.02 -43.86
CA ARG A 672 -11.51 8.87 -43.51
C ARG A 672 -11.31 8.30 -42.11
N VAL A 673 -12.08 8.76 -41.13
CA VAL A 673 -12.02 8.25 -39.74
C VAL A 673 -12.46 6.79 -39.70
N HIS A 674 -13.63 6.47 -40.26
CA HIS A 674 -14.17 5.11 -40.30
C HIS A 674 -13.29 4.13 -41.08
N ALA A 675 -12.57 4.59 -42.11
CA ALA A 675 -11.61 3.77 -42.86
C ALA A 675 -10.30 3.52 -42.07
N CYS A 676 -9.95 4.39 -41.13
CA CYS A 676 -8.77 4.25 -40.28
C CYS A 676 -9.06 3.44 -39.01
N THR A 677 -10.31 3.35 -38.59
CA THR A 677 -10.74 2.58 -37.41
C THR A 677 -10.90 1.10 -37.76
N GLY A 678 -10.09 0.22 -37.14
CA GLY A 678 -10.35 -1.23 -37.13
C GLY A 678 -11.39 -1.66 -36.08
N ASN A 679 -11.82 -0.73 -35.21
CA ASN A 679 -12.74 -0.93 -34.09
C ASN A 679 -13.76 0.24 -34.09
N PRO A 680 -15.08 0.00 -33.87
CA PRO A 680 -16.10 1.02 -34.09
C PRO A 680 -16.15 2.01 -32.93
N VAL A 681 -15.28 3.02 -32.94
CA VAL A 681 -15.35 4.15 -32.00
C VAL A 681 -16.39 5.15 -32.53
N PRO A 682 -17.42 5.54 -31.74
CA PRO A 682 -18.40 6.53 -32.15
C PRO A 682 -17.77 7.89 -32.47
N VAL A 683 -18.32 8.58 -33.46
CA VAL A 683 -17.86 9.92 -33.84
C VAL A 683 -18.97 10.95 -33.58
N ALA A 684 -18.60 12.02 -32.89
CA ALA A 684 -19.45 13.18 -32.68
C ALA A 684 -19.00 14.35 -33.56
N VAL A 685 -19.96 15.06 -34.17
CA VAL A 685 -19.68 16.20 -35.06
C VAL A 685 -20.14 17.50 -34.41
N GLY A 686 -19.19 18.42 -34.20
CA GLY A 686 -19.44 19.82 -33.85
C GLY A 686 -19.44 20.68 -35.10
N PHE A 687 -20.62 20.87 -35.69
CA PHE A 687 -20.84 21.74 -36.84
C PHE A 687 -21.76 22.89 -36.45
N GLY A 688 -21.73 24.04 -37.15
CA GLY A 688 -22.60 25.19 -36.90
C GLY A 688 -24.09 24.91 -37.14
N ILE A 689 -24.69 24.02 -36.33
CA ILE A 689 -26.05 23.49 -36.47
C ILE A 689 -27.00 24.49 -35.83
N GLY A 690 -27.55 25.38 -36.66
CA GLY A 690 -28.53 26.39 -36.23
C GLY A 690 -29.99 25.96 -36.36
N THR A 691 -30.29 24.92 -37.14
CA THR A 691 -31.66 24.52 -37.48
C THR A 691 -31.90 23.03 -37.24
N GLN A 692 -33.16 22.66 -36.99
CA GLN A 692 -33.59 21.27 -36.83
C GLN A 692 -33.31 20.43 -38.09
N GLN A 693 -33.48 21.02 -39.27
CA GLN A 693 -33.18 20.33 -40.54
C GLN A 693 -31.70 19.94 -40.62
N ASN A 694 -30.79 20.86 -40.26
CA ASN A 694 -29.35 20.57 -40.23
C ASN A 694 -29.01 19.47 -39.22
N PHE A 695 -29.70 19.43 -38.09
CA PHE A 695 -29.54 18.37 -37.09
C PHE A 695 -29.93 17.01 -37.66
N VAL A 696 -31.11 16.90 -38.29
CA VAL A 696 -31.61 15.64 -38.87
C VAL A 696 -30.70 15.13 -39.99
N ASP A 697 -30.21 16.03 -40.84
CA ASP A 697 -29.36 15.65 -41.98
C ASP A 697 -28.00 15.12 -41.51
N ILE A 698 -27.40 15.74 -40.48
CA ILE A 698 -26.11 15.29 -39.91
C ILE A 698 -26.31 14.03 -39.05
N ALA A 699 -27.42 13.91 -38.32
CA ALA A 699 -27.71 12.76 -37.45
C ALA A 699 -27.79 11.43 -38.21
N ARG A 700 -27.99 11.47 -39.53
CA ARG A 700 -27.97 10.29 -40.41
C ARG A 700 -26.55 9.81 -40.73
N LEU A 701 -25.54 10.64 -40.50
CA LEU A 701 -24.16 10.40 -40.91
C LEU A 701 -23.21 10.12 -39.74
N THR A 702 -23.62 10.39 -38.50
CA THR A 702 -22.74 10.39 -37.32
C THR A 702 -23.44 9.83 -36.09
N GLU A 703 -22.67 9.29 -35.15
CA GLU A 703 -23.18 8.71 -33.90
C GLU A 703 -23.47 9.77 -32.82
N GLY A 704 -22.93 10.99 -32.94
CA GLY A 704 -23.18 12.08 -32.00
C GLY A 704 -23.14 13.48 -32.63
N ILE A 705 -23.85 14.43 -32.05
CA ILE A 705 -23.91 15.82 -32.52
C ILE A 705 -23.67 16.78 -31.36
N VAL A 706 -22.76 17.73 -31.55
CA VAL A 706 -22.46 18.79 -30.57
C VAL A 706 -23.17 20.08 -30.95
N ILE A 707 -23.93 20.66 -30.01
CA ILE A 707 -24.65 21.94 -30.16
C ILE A 707 -24.26 22.91 -29.05
N GLY A 708 -23.62 24.03 -29.40
CA GLY A 708 -23.22 25.09 -28.46
C GLY A 708 -23.77 26.47 -28.80
N SER A 709 -23.38 27.01 -29.96
CA SER A 709 -23.69 28.39 -30.35
C SER A 709 -25.18 28.79 -30.25
N PRO A 710 -26.15 27.94 -30.66
CA PRO A 710 -27.58 28.25 -30.49
C PRO A 710 -27.99 28.36 -29.02
N ILE A 711 -27.49 27.46 -28.16
CA ILE A 711 -27.78 27.45 -26.72
C ILE A 711 -27.25 28.74 -26.08
N ILE A 712 -26.01 29.12 -26.39
CA ILE A 712 -25.42 30.38 -25.93
C ILE A 712 -26.25 31.58 -26.40
N SER A 713 -26.69 31.59 -27.66
CA SER A 713 -27.51 32.67 -28.22
C SER A 713 -28.88 32.76 -27.53
N ILE A 714 -29.51 31.62 -27.21
CA ILE A 714 -30.77 31.55 -26.45
C ILE A 714 -30.58 32.13 -25.04
N LEU A 715 -29.48 31.77 -24.36
CA LEU A 715 -29.16 32.27 -23.03
C LEU A 715 -28.92 33.80 -23.04
N GLY A 716 -28.26 34.32 -24.08
CA GLY A 716 -28.03 35.76 -24.25
C GLY A 716 -29.28 36.57 -24.53
N ASN A 717 -30.24 36.00 -25.27
CA ASN A 717 -31.49 36.67 -25.67
C ASN A 717 -32.68 36.39 -24.74
N ALA A 718 -32.52 35.52 -23.75
CA ALA A 718 -33.61 35.15 -22.84
C ALA A 718 -33.92 36.26 -21.83
N THR A 719 -35.22 36.48 -21.57
CA THR A 719 -35.70 37.32 -20.47
C THR A 719 -35.19 36.77 -19.14
N LEU A 720 -34.86 37.64 -18.18
CA LEU A 720 -34.34 37.25 -16.87
C LEU A 720 -35.17 36.13 -16.23
N GLY A 721 -34.50 35.02 -15.89
CA GLY A 721 -35.13 33.84 -15.27
C GLY A 721 -35.67 32.79 -16.26
N THR A 722 -35.89 33.14 -17.52
CA THR A 722 -36.47 32.20 -18.53
C THR A 722 -35.44 31.38 -19.31
N GLY A 723 -34.14 31.70 -19.17
CA GLY A 723 -33.08 31.10 -19.99
C GLY A 723 -32.98 29.58 -19.91
N ALA A 724 -33.02 29.01 -18.69
CA ALA A 724 -32.92 27.57 -18.49
C ALA A 724 -34.11 26.82 -19.12
N GLN A 725 -35.32 27.35 -18.97
CA GLN A 725 -36.54 26.80 -19.58
C GLN A 725 -36.47 26.82 -21.12
N LYS A 726 -36.03 27.94 -21.72
CA LYS A 726 -35.86 28.03 -23.18
C LYS A 726 -34.80 27.08 -23.72
N VAL A 727 -33.74 26.80 -22.95
CA VAL A 727 -32.73 25.78 -23.31
C VAL A 727 -33.36 24.38 -23.32
N LYS A 728 -34.15 24.03 -22.30
CA LYS A 728 -34.88 22.74 -22.28
C LYS A 728 -35.77 22.59 -23.53
N GLU A 729 -36.60 23.59 -23.81
CA GLU A 729 -37.51 23.60 -24.96
C GLU A 729 -36.77 23.47 -26.28
N TYR A 730 -35.65 24.18 -26.44
CA TYR A 730 -34.82 24.09 -27.63
C TYR A 730 -34.19 22.70 -27.81
N CYS A 731 -33.65 22.09 -26.75
CA CYS A 731 -33.08 20.74 -26.81
C CYS A 731 -34.13 19.70 -27.23
N LEU A 732 -35.35 19.78 -26.71
CA LEU A 732 -36.46 18.91 -27.12
C LEU A 732 -36.85 19.15 -28.58
N GLN A 733 -36.97 20.41 -28.99
CA GLN A 733 -37.36 20.78 -30.35
C GLN A 733 -36.32 20.33 -31.39
N VAL A 734 -35.04 20.62 -31.17
CA VAL A 734 -33.98 20.32 -32.14
C VAL A 734 -33.79 18.82 -32.33
N ALA A 735 -33.95 18.04 -31.26
CA ALA A 735 -33.87 16.59 -31.30
C ALA A 735 -35.18 15.90 -31.74
N GLY A 736 -36.28 16.66 -31.92
CA GLY A 736 -37.58 16.13 -32.28
C GLY A 736 -38.22 15.23 -31.21
N ARG A 737 -37.93 15.48 -29.93
CA ARG A 737 -38.36 14.65 -28.79
C ARG A 737 -39.57 15.30 -28.08
N THR A 738 -40.58 14.50 -27.73
CA THR A 738 -41.71 14.93 -26.88
C THR A 738 -41.42 14.62 -25.41
N GLU A 739 -42.06 15.33 -24.47
CA GLU A 739 -41.87 15.10 -23.02
C GLU A 739 -42.21 13.65 -22.59
N ASP A 740 -43.04 12.93 -23.35
CA ASP A 740 -43.43 11.54 -23.07
C ASP A 740 -42.33 10.49 -23.39
N GLN A 741 -41.25 10.87 -24.08
CA GLN A 741 -40.10 9.98 -24.35
C GLN A 741 -38.98 10.10 -23.29
N ILE A 742 -39.22 10.83 -22.19
CA ILE A 742 -38.27 10.99 -21.10
C ILE A 742 -38.26 9.71 -20.25
N VAL A 743 -37.48 8.72 -20.65
CA VAL A 743 -37.09 7.63 -19.74
C VAL A 743 -36.08 8.22 -18.76
N ILE A 744 -36.57 8.68 -17.62
CA ILE A 744 -35.73 8.98 -16.46
C ILE A 744 -35.12 7.65 -16.04
N THR A 745 -33.84 7.44 -16.36
CA THR A 745 -33.09 6.33 -15.79
C THR A 745 -33.08 6.54 -14.28
N GLU A 746 -33.83 5.72 -13.53
CA GLU A 746 -33.72 5.69 -12.07
C GLU A 746 -32.28 5.31 -11.71
N ARG A 747 -31.46 6.31 -11.42
CA ARG A 747 -30.19 6.15 -10.72
C ARG A 747 -30.53 5.93 -9.24
N LYS A 748 -31.07 4.75 -8.91
CA LYS A 748 -31.22 4.34 -7.51
C LYS A 748 -29.82 4.16 -6.92
N ASP A 749 -29.65 4.72 -5.73
CA ASP A 749 -28.49 4.59 -4.83
C ASP A 749 -27.25 5.45 -5.12
N ARG A 750 -27.41 6.79 -5.14
CA ARG A 750 -26.29 7.72 -4.86
C ARG A 750 -26.62 9.00 -4.09
N ALA A 751 -27.86 9.20 -3.63
CA ALA A 751 -28.30 10.47 -3.05
C ALA A 751 -28.28 10.53 -1.50
N THR A 752 -27.79 9.52 -0.80
CA THR A 752 -27.76 9.52 0.68
C THR A 752 -26.47 8.96 1.25
N GLU A 753 -25.34 9.60 0.92
CA GLU A 753 -24.20 9.61 1.84
C GLU A 753 -23.91 11.07 2.22
N PRO A 754 -23.86 11.41 3.52
CA PRO A 754 -23.44 12.74 3.92
C PRO A 754 -21.98 12.92 3.51
N LEU A 755 -21.76 13.80 2.53
CA LEU A 755 -20.44 14.35 2.24
C LEU A 755 -19.83 14.84 3.56
N SER A 756 -18.59 14.42 3.83
CA SER A 756 -17.87 14.83 5.03
C SER A 756 -17.87 16.37 5.13
N PRO A 757 -17.94 16.94 6.35
CA PRO A 757 -18.01 18.37 6.55
C PRO A 757 -16.63 18.99 6.32
N THR A 758 -16.26 19.13 5.06
CA THR A 758 -15.13 19.97 4.64
C THR A 758 -15.59 20.88 3.51
N THR A 759 -16.67 21.60 3.76
CA THR A 759 -16.86 22.90 3.09
C THR A 759 -15.85 23.83 3.75
N ILE A 760 -14.68 23.97 3.15
CA ILE A 760 -13.72 25.00 3.55
C ILE A 760 -14.41 26.34 3.26
N TYR A 761 -14.85 27.02 4.31
CA TYR A 761 -15.02 28.46 4.28
C TYR A 761 -13.63 29.05 3.99
N LEU A 762 -13.37 29.42 2.74
CA LEU A 762 -12.32 30.38 2.45
C LEU A 762 -12.84 31.73 2.94
N SER A 763 -12.53 32.06 4.20
CA SER A 763 -12.69 33.40 4.73
C SER A 763 -11.82 34.34 3.90
N TYR A 764 -12.44 35.24 3.16
CA TYR A 764 -11.81 36.48 2.74
C TYR A 764 -12.50 37.59 3.52
N ASP A 765 -11.77 38.18 4.46
CA ASP A 765 -12.23 39.34 5.21
C ASP A 765 -12.39 40.53 4.26
N GLY A 766 -13.58 41.13 4.30
CA GLY A 766 -13.77 42.58 4.18
C GLY A 766 -13.75 43.21 2.79
N ALA A 767 -14.86 43.15 2.07
CA ALA A 767 -15.35 44.28 1.25
C ALA A 767 -16.79 44.56 1.67
N GLY A 768 -16.94 45.38 2.72
CA GLY A 768 -18.21 45.90 3.18
C GLY A 768 -18.46 47.28 2.58
N ASP A 769 -19.52 47.39 1.78
CA ASP A 769 -20.16 48.65 1.44
C ASP A 769 -20.62 49.35 2.72
N THR A 770 -20.18 50.59 2.94
CA THR A 770 -20.91 51.56 3.76
C THR A 770 -20.82 52.95 3.11
N GLU A 771 -21.98 53.50 2.77
CA GLU A 771 -22.16 54.88 2.33
C GLU A 771 -21.96 55.88 3.48
N HIS A 772 -21.37 57.03 3.11
CA HIS A 772 -21.46 58.38 3.69
C HIS A 772 -21.07 58.62 5.17
N THR A 773 -19.95 59.32 5.39
CA THR A 773 -19.91 60.77 5.74
C THR A 773 -18.48 61.26 6.03
N GLY A 774 -18.07 62.36 5.39
CA GLY A 774 -17.29 63.45 6.00
C GLY A 774 -15.79 63.27 6.36
N VAL A 775 -15.00 64.18 5.75
CA VAL A 775 -13.82 64.88 6.33
C VAL A 775 -12.41 64.37 5.98
N GLN A 776 -11.79 65.14 5.06
CA GLN A 776 -10.40 65.63 4.95
C GLN A 776 -9.19 64.66 4.95
N SER A 777 -8.35 64.89 3.93
CA SER A 777 -6.94 64.52 3.72
C SER A 777 -6.01 65.06 4.85
N PRO A 778 -4.68 64.72 4.96
CA PRO A 778 -3.76 64.35 3.86
C PRO A 778 -2.56 63.37 4.12
N ARG A 779 -1.98 62.90 2.99
CA ARG A 779 -0.54 62.59 2.69
C ARG A 779 0.20 61.40 3.35
N CYS A 780 0.69 60.50 2.47
CA CYS A 780 2.03 59.88 2.27
C CYS A 780 3.08 59.87 3.42
N PRO A 781 4.00 58.86 3.47
CA PRO A 781 4.78 58.31 2.34
C PRO A 781 4.30 56.97 1.80
#